data_AF-A0A535LJ06-F1
#
_entry.id   AF-A0A535LJ06-F1
#
_cell.length_a   1.000
_cell.length_b   1.000
_cell.length_c   1.000
_cell.angle_alpha   90.00
_cell.angle_beta   90.00
_cell.angle_gamma   90.00
#
_symmetry.space_group_name_H-M   'P 1'
#
loop_
_entity.id
_entity.type
_entity.pdbx_description
1 polymer ?
#
loop_
_entity_poly.entity_id
_entity_poly.type
_entity_poly.pdbx_seq_one_letter_code
_entity_poly.pdbx_strand_id
1 'polypeptide(L)'
;MRHIHTNSSMEQSVLGRSFMETGLTWQSYPPEKLLVERFHISTGFHPGQRDIIEQLVHGKRILAIQRTAWGKSLCYQIASLYYPHLTIVFSPLKALMRDQCQRCNTVYAIPSAIVSSDFSEEENQATMEQVVAGNFKLLFIAPERLDNAGWQKYVIRMRISMIVIDEAHCISTWGHDFRPHYRRIVRLLSALPKNVPILALTATANKRVEQDVLQQIGEVTQVVRGTMQRPNLHLNVETLIGDQEKLSYLAEILPYYPGTGIIYTATKSSAEMLATFLIQRGINADYYHAGREDTVRQDIEQKLMSNQYKVVCSTNALGMGIDKPDIRFVIHYHIPVSPIHYYHEMGRAGRDRKVSWCILLYDPTDVTIQEYFIRNERPEGKYYDVVLSLLRMNAQGLRESNLMLTTGLSQKATRTILADLEEQRFIEHNPKSRTYTAISRLGQIDFSAYDEVRLQKLQELSNIQNYVRCDTCYMEYLTTYLGDEPGSHCRQCGRCRKTNFPPVTPSRRIQAAVAYFLEEGFLPCIEKRPEHQAGWSLSFHGNSRTGRLVRASKYENAGPFAPNLVNRVVKLVRTRYPIDTINGIVSVPPTKSGLLVETFARQVAVQLGIAYLSVIEKVRPTQEQKYLTNWRQKVDNVRGAFCASPPEIAGRTLLLIDDIYDSGYMLREVAQALRQAGANSVFPLTITRTAHSDDQ
;
A
#
# COMPACT_ATOMS: atom_id res chain seq x y z
N MET A 1 -14.19 0.47 29.10
CA MET A 1 -14.87 1.59 29.78
C MET A 1 -14.14 2.90 29.50
N ARG A 2 -14.62 3.69 28.55
CA ARG A 2 -14.40 5.13 28.45
C ARG A 2 -15.76 5.73 28.07
N HIS A 3 -16.30 6.55 28.98
CA HIS A 3 -17.64 7.11 28.89
C HIS A 3 -17.76 8.07 27.69
N ILE A 4 -18.73 7.82 26.82
CA ILE A 4 -19.21 8.80 25.84
C ILE A 4 -20.46 9.43 26.46
N HIS A 5 -20.37 10.74 26.71
CA HIS A 5 -21.50 11.55 27.17
C HIS A 5 -22.64 11.50 26.14
N THR A 6 -23.81 11.03 26.58
CA THR A 6 -25.08 11.17 25.87
C THR A 6 -25.61 12.59 26.07
N ASN A 7 -25.53 13.42 25.03
CA ASN A 7 -26.29 14.68 25.01
C ASN A 7 -27.74 14.35 24.61
N SER A 8 -28.65 14.47 25.58
CA SER A 8 -30.08 14.27 25.39
C SER A 8 -30.74 15.56 24.91
N SER A 9 -30.93 15.71 23.61
CA SER A 9 -31.98 16.54 22.98
C SER A 9 -31.73 16.60 21.47
N MET A 10 -32.08 15.53 20.77
CA MET A 10 -32.32 15.59 19.34
C MET A 10 -33.68 14.95 19.10
N GLU A 11 -34.52 15.72 18.41
CA GLU A 11 -35.92 15.47 18.14
C GLU A 11 -36.17 14.06 17.59
N GLN A 12 -37.36 13.55 17.92
CA GLN A 12 -37.86 12.22 17.58
C GLN A 12 -37.54 11.84 16.13
N SER A 13 -36.59 10.92 15.95
CA SER A 13 -36.33 10.31 14.66
C SER A 13 -37.56 9.53 14.20
N VAL A 14 -37.87 9.62 12.91
CA VAL A 14 -38.93 8.92 12.16
C VAL A 14 -39.13 7.44 12.52
N LEU A 15 -38.11 6.77 13.06
CA LEU A 15 -38.16 5.43 13.60
C LEU A 15 -37.97 5.52 15.11
N GLY A 16 -39.06 5.39 15.88
CA GLY A 16 -39.03 5.46 17.35
C GLY A 16 -38.16 4.37 18.01
N ARG A 17 -38.18 4.30 19.35
CA ARG A 17 -37.29 3.46 20.19
C ARG A 17 -37.23 1.96 19.82
N SER A 18 -38.17 1.42 19.03
CA SER A 18 -38.10 0.07 18.47
C SER A 18 -37.48 0.10 17.06
N PHE A 19 -36.16 0.30 16.99
CA PHE A 19 -35.40 0.45 15.73
C PHE A 19 -35.33 -0.82 14.84
N MET A 20 -35.87 -1.96 15.29
CA MET A 20 -35.65 -3.28 14.66
C MET A 20 -36.87 -3.91 13.98
N GLU A 21 -38.10 -3.46 14.27
CA GLU A 21 -39.31 -4.22 13.90
C GLU A 21 -40.14 -3.63 12.76
N THR A 22 -39.90 -2.38 12.36
CA THR A 22 -40.63 -1.77 11.23
C THR A 22 -39.76 -1.78 9.98
N GLY A 23 -39.89 -2.80 9.13
CA GLY A 23 -39.48 -2.68 7.74
C GLY A 23 -40.30 -1.57 7.11
N LEU A 24 -39.68 -0.46 6.72
CA LEU A 24 -40.37 0.59 5.97
C LEU A 24 -40.98 -0.06 4.73
N THR A 25 -42.20 0.34 4.37
CA THR A 25 -42.76 -0.07 3.07
C THR A 25 -42.55 1.05 2.08
N TRP A 26 -42.24 0.70 0.83
CA TRP A 26 -42.02 1.67 -0.24
C TRP A 26 -43.17 2.69 -0.38
N GLN A 27 -44.39 2.24 -0.12
CA GLN A 27 -45.62 3.04 -0.18
C GLN A 27 -45.73 4.04 0.98
N SER A 28 -45.24 3.69 2.17
CA SER A 28 -45.30 4.56 3.36
C SER A 28 -44.13 5.53 3.43
N TYR A 29 -42.95 5.11 2.95
CA TYR A 29 -41.73 5.91 2.96
C TYR A 29 -40.99 5.76 1.63
N PRO A 30 -41.12 6.72 0.70
CA PRO A 30 -40.35 6.72 -0.54
C PRO A 30 -38.84 6.96 -0.27
N PRO A 31 -37.94 6.39 -1.09
CA PRO A 31 -36.49 6.56 -0.93
C PRO A 31 -36.03 8.02 -0.98
N GLU A 32 -36.73 8.88 -1.70
CA GLU A 32 -36.45 10.31 -1.79
C GLU A 32 -36.58 10.99 -0.43
N LYS A 33 -37.56 10.59 0.39
CA LYS A 33 -37.70 11.11 1.76
C LYS A 33 -36.53 10.68 2.62
N LEU A 34 -36.17 9.39 2.58
CA LEU A 34 -35.00 8.88 3.31
C LEU A 34 -33.71 9.60 2.89
N LEU A 35 -33.54 9.83 1.58
CA LEU A 35 -32.39 10.51 1.03
C LEU A 35 -32.19 11.91 1.64
N VAL A 36 -33.27 12.67 1.81
CA VAL A 36 -33.24 14.01 2.41
C VAL A 36 -33.15 13.95 3.93
N GLU A 37 -34.06 13.23 4.59
CA GLU A 37 -34.24 13.27 6.04
C GLU A 37 -33.14 12.53 6.80
N ARG A 38 -32.63 11.43 6.23
CA ARG A 38 -31.67 10.53 6.89
C ARG A 38 -30.25 10.65 6.36
N PHE A 39 -30.12 10.80 5.05
CA PHE A 39 -28.81 10.90 4.39
C PHE A 39 -28.38 12.35 4.14
N HIS A 40 -29.26 13.33 4.40
CA HIS A 40 -29.01 14.77 4.25
C HIS A 40 -28.58 15.16 2.82
N ILE A 41 -29.13 14.48 1.81
CA ILE A 41 -28.86 14.73 0.40
C ILE A 41 -30.11 15.34 -0.24
N SER A 42 -30.09 16.66 -0.45
CA SER A 42 -31.18 17.40 -1.11
C SER A 42 -31.05 17.46 -2.63
N THR A 43 -29.90 17.08 -3.19
CA THR A 43 -29.64 17.14 -4.65
C THR A 43 -30.32 16.02 -5.44
N GLY A 44 -31.00 15.09 -4.78
CA GLY A 44 -31.61 13.92 -5.39
C GLY A 44 -30.62 12.80 -5.74
N PHE A 45 -31.17 11.70 -6.24
CA PHE A 45 -30.40 10.51 -6.65
C PHE A 45 -29.56 10.77 -7.91
N HIS A 46 -28.43 10.08 -7.99
CA HIS A 46 -27.69 9.96 -9.24
C HIS A 46 -28.41 9.02 -10.21
N PRO A 47 -28.21 9.17 -11.54
CA PRO A 47 -28.84 8.32 -12.54
C PRO A 47 -28.63 6.84 -12.24
N GLY A 48 -29.71 6.06 -12.19
CA GLY A 48 -29.75 4.62 -11.91
C GLY A 48 -29.71 4.22 -10.42
N GLN A 49 -29.42 5.13 -9.48
CA GLN A 49 -29.40 4.78 -8.05
C GLN A 49 -30.78 4.37 -7.53
N ARG A 50 -31.80 5.16 -7.89
CA ARG A 50 -33.20 4.88 -7.51
C ARG A 50 -33.64 3.51 -8.02
N ASP A 51 -33.37 3.20 -9.28
CA ASP A 51 -33.77 1.93 -9.91
C ASP A 51 -33.12 0.73 -9.22
N ILE A 52 -31.83 0.84 -8.85
CA ILE A 52 -31.14 -0.20 -8.08
C ILE A 52 -31.79 -0.37 -6.71
N ILE A 53 -32.06 0.73 -5.99
CA ILE A 53 -32.72 0.68 -4.68
C ILE A 53 -34.09 0.00 -4.80
N GLU A 54 -34.88 0.37 -5.79
CA GLU A 54 -36.21 -0.20 -6.03
C GLU A 54 -36.16 -1.70 -6.32
N GLN A 55 -35.25 -2.14 -7.19
CA GLN A 55 -35.07 -3.56 -7.49
C GLN A 55 -34.61 -4.34 -6.25
N LEU A 56 -33.72 -3.78 -5.43
CA LEU A 56 -33.27 -4.41 -4.18
C LEU A 56 -34.41 -4.56 -3.18
N VAL A 57 -35.29 -3.57 -3.05
CA VAL A 57 -36.47 -3.64 -2.17
C VAL A 57 -37.46 -4.71 -2.64
N HIS A 58 -37.52 -4.99 -3.94
CA HIS A 58 -38.31 -6.10 -4.51
C HIS A 58 -37.60 -7.46 -4.47
N GLY A 59 -36.55 -7.61 -3.66
CA GLY A 59 -35.84 -8.88 -3.45
C GLY A 59 -34.98 -9.34 -4.63
N LYS A 60 -34.65 -8.45 -5.58
CA LYS A 60 -33.83 -8.82 -6.75
C LYS A 60 -32.36 -8.94 -6.37
N ARG A 61 -31.65 -9.76 -7.16
CA ARG A 61 -30.19 -9.88 -7.13
C ARG A 61 -29.61 -9.03 -8.26
N ILE A 62 -28.65 -8.18 -7.95
CA ILE A 62 -28.13 -7.18 -8.87
C ILE A 62 -26.60 -7.21 -8.87
N LEU A 63 -26.01 -7.22 -10.06
CA LEU A 63 -24.62 -6.85 -10.31
C LEU A 63 -24.59 -5.42 -10.86
N ALA A 64 -24.21 -4.47 -10.02
CA ALA A 64 -24.10 -3.07 -10.39
C ALA A 64 -22.65 -2.73 -10.77
N ILE A 65 -22.42 -2.51 -12.07
CA ILE A 65 -21.14 -2.09 -12.63
C ILE A 65 -21.20 -0.59 -12.85
N GLN A 66 -20.64 0.17 -11.92
CA GLN A 66 -20.75 1.62 -11.86
C GLN A 66 -19.40 2.27 -11.58
N ARG A 67 -19.13 3.37 -12.27
CA ARG A 67 -17.90 4.16 -12.13
C ARG A 67 -17.53 4.47 -10.68
N THR A 68 -16.25 4.75 -10.44
CA THR A 68 -15.78 5.27 -9.15
C THR A 68 -16.52 6.56 -8.81
N ALA A 69 -16.76 6.81 -7.52
CA ALA A 69 -17.51 7.97 -7.03
C ALA A 69 -18.98 8.10 -7.50
N TRP A 70 -19.58 7.03 -8.05
CA TRP A 70 -21.01 7.03 -8.39
C TRP A 70 -21.94 6.97 -7.16
N GLY A 71 -21.41 6.73 -5.95
CA GLY A 71 -22.22 6.61 -4.73
C GLY A 71 -22.84 5.22 -4.55
N LYS A 72 -22.11 4.15 -4.92
CA LYS A 72 -22.58 2.76 -4.83
C LYS A 72 -23.06 2.36 -3.43
N SER A 73 -22.41 2.89 -2.38
CA SER A 73 -22.76 2.55 -1.00
C SER A 73 -24.16 3.02 -0.58
N LEU A 74 -24.62 4.14 -1.12
CA LEU A 74 -25.92 4.72 -0.81
C LEU A 74 -27.06 3.75 -1.15
N CYS A 75 -26.92 2.98 -2.24
CA CYS A 75 -27.93 2.04 -2.70
C CYS A 75 -28.27 0.98 -1.63
N TYR A 76 -27.27 0.30 -1.08
CA TYR A 76 -27.53 -0.71 -0.06
C TYR A 76 -27.85 -0.09 1.31
N GLN A 77 -27.30 1.09 1.62
CA GLN A 77 -27.58 1.77 2.89
C GLN A 77 -29.06 2.14 2.97
N ILE A 78 -29.63 2.72 1.90
CA ILE A 78 -31.06 2.99 1.83
C ILE A 78 -31.87 1.69 1.75
N ALA A 79 -31.53 0.77 0.85
CA ALA A 79 -32.29 -0.47 0.68
C ALA A 79 -32.37 -1.29 1.98
N SER A 80 -31.32 -1.28 2.80
CA SER A 80 -31.30 -1.98 4.10
C SER A 80 -32.45 -1.56 5.02
N LEU A 81 -32.87 -0.29 4.98
CA LEU A 81 -33.89 0.28 5.87
C LEU A 81 -35.32 -0.22 5.54
N TYR A 82 -35.54 -0.78 4.36
CA TYR A 82 -36.83 -1.38 3.96
C TYR A 82 -37.00 -2.82 4.45
N TYR A 83 -35.92 -3.45 4.91
CA TYR A 83 -35.97 -4.79 5.47
C TYR A 83 -36.02 -4.73 6.99
N PRO A 84 -36.51 -5.77 7.70
CA PRO A 84 -36.51 -5.79 9.17
C PRO A 84 -35.15 -6.18 9.76
N HIS A 85 -34.37 -7.05 9.11
CA HIS A 85 -33.18 -7.65 9.74
C HIS A 85 -31.85 -7.18 9.13
N LEU A 86 -30.78 -7.92 9.38
CA LEU A 86 -29.39 -7.54 9.12
C LEU A 86 -29.07 -7.50 7.62
N THR A 87 -28.32 -6.47 7.21
CA THR A 87 -27.58 -6.46 5.95
C THR A 87 -26.10 -6.72 6.21
N ILE A 88 -25.53 -7.71 5.54
CA ILE A 88 -24.10 -8.02 5.63
C ILE A 88 -23.39 -7.42 4.42
N VAL A 89 -22.36 -6.60 4.67
CA VAL A 89 -21.54 -5.96 3.66
C VAL A 89 -20.14 -6.56 3.69
N PHE A 90 -19.82 -7.38 2.70
CA PHE A 90 -18.47 -7.87 2.46
C PHE A 90 -17.67 -6.79 1.74
N SER A 91 -16.56 -6.35 2.32
CA SER A 91 -15.66 -5.38 1.68
C SER A 91 -14.20 -5.74 1.96
N PRO A 92 -13.29 -5.61 0.97
CA PRO A 92 -11.88 -5.91 1.18
C PRO A 92 -11.12 -4.81 1.93
N LEU A 93 -11.77 -3.67 2.15
CA LEU A 93 -11.12 -2.38 2.40
C LEU A 93 -11.42 -1.89 3.81
N LYS A 94 -10.59 -2.30 4.77
CA LYS A 94 -10.81 -2.02 6.20
C LYS A 94 -10.97 -0.53 6.54
N ALA A 95 -10.14 0.34 5.94
CA ALA A 95 -10.27 1.78 6.12
C ALA A 95 -11.63 2.31 5.63
N LEU A 96 -12.09 1.84 4.45
CA LEU A 96 -13.41 2.21 3.93
C LEU A 96 -14.54 1.71 4.83
N MET A 97 -14.41 0.49 5.37
CA MET A 97 -15.38 -0.06 6.32
C MET A 97 -15.50 0.81 7.58
N ARG A 98 -14.36 1.30 8.12
CA ARG A 98 -14.34 2.21 9.28
C ARG A 98 -15.06 3.51 8.96
N ASP A 99 -14.71 4.19 7.87
CA ASP A 99 -15.33 5.45 7.47
C ASP A 99 -16.83 5.30 7.23
N GLN A 100 -17.25 4.25 6.52
CA GLN A 100 -18.66 3.99 6.25
C GLN A 100 -19.44 3.65 7.53
N CYS A 101 -18.89 2.80 8.40
CA CYS A 101 -19.53 2.46 9.67
C CYS A 101 -19.65 3.68 10.59
N GLN A 102 -18.59 4.49 10.69
CA GLN A 102 -18.61 5.73 11.47
C GLN A 102 -19.66 6.68 10.92
N ARG A 103 -19.70 6.92 9.60
CA ARG A 103 -20.71 7.79 8.97
C ARG A 103 -22.13 7.26 9.18
N CYS A 104 -22.34 5.96 9.04
CA CYS A 104 -23.63 5.33 9.31
C CYS A 104 -24.07 5.56 10.76
N ASN A 105 -23.21 5.33 11.75
CA ASN A 105 -23.57 5.50 13.16
C ASN A 105 -23.73 6.96 13.58
N THR A 106 -22.85 7.85 13.13
CA THR A 106 -22.76 9.23 13.64
C THR A 106 -23.59 10.24 12.85
N VAL A 107 -23.68 10.06 11.52
CA VAL A 107 -24.38 11.00 10.63
C VAL A 107 -25.75 10.46 10.28
N TYR A 108 -25.83 9.21 9.82
CA TYR A 108 -27.09 8.63 9.37
C TYR A 108 -27.86 7.92 10.49
N ALA A 109 -27.31 7.83 11.70
CA ALA A 109 -27.86 7.09 12.84
C ALA A 109 -28.32 5.64 12.51
N ILE A 110 -27.68 4.97 11.55
CA ILE A 110 -27.92 3.57 11.20
C ILE A 110 -27.00 2.69 12.04
N PRO A 111 -27.53 1.87 12.97
CA PRO A 111 -26.71 1.00 13.82
C PRO A 111 -25.85 0.07 12.97
N SER A 112 -24.53 0.27 13.02
CA SER A 112 -23.59 -0.43 12.16
C SER A 112 -22.42 -0.97 12.97
N ALA A 113 -21.96 -2.16 12.62
CA ALA A 113 -20.81 -2.81 13.25
C ALA A 113 -19.75 -3.20 12.23
N ILE A 114 -18.51 -3.42 12.71
CA ILE A 114 -17.40 -3.93 11.91
C ILE A 114 -16.85 -5.19 12.56
N VAL A 115 -16.55 -6.20 11.73
CA VAL A 115 -15.75 -7.36 12.11
C VAL A 115 -14.56 -7.46 11.17
N SER A 116 -13.34 -7.38 11.71
CA SER A 116 -12.11 -7.43 10.93
C SER A 116 -10.90 -7.86 11.77
N SER A 117 -9.76 -8.08 11.11
CA SER A 117 -8.50 -8.38 11.79
C SER A 117 -7.82 -7.22 12.50
N ASP A 118 -8.43 -6.03 12.49
CA ASP A 118 -7.91 -4.88 13.24
C ASP A 118 -8.40 -4.86 14.70
N PHE A 119 -9.37 -5.71 15.04
CA PHE A 119 -9.92 -5.86 16.38
C PHE A 119 -9.46 -7.19 16.99
N SER A 120 -9.35 -7.23 18.32
CA SER A 120 -9.07 -8.47 19.07
C SER A 120 -10.16 -9.52 18.83
N GLU A 121 -9.87 -10.78 19.15
CA GLU A 121 -10.85 -11.86 18.97
C GLU A 121 -12.01 -11.70 19.96
N GLU A 122 -11.74 -11.20 21.18
CA GLU A 122 -12.73 -10.88 22.19
C GLU A 122 -13.69 -9.77 21.73
N GLU A 123 -13.16 -8.69 21.13
CA GLU A 123 -13.97 -7.59 20.59
C GLU A 123 -14.84 -8.04 19.41
N ASN A 124 -14.26 -8.84 18.50
CA ASN A 124 -15.01 -9.41 17.39
C ASN A 124 -16.10 -10.36 17.88
N GLN A 125 -15.81 -11.20 18.88
CA GLN A 125 -16.79 -12.11 19.47
C GLN A 125 -17.96 -11.35 20.10
N ALA A 126 -17.66 -10.35 20.95
CA ALA A 126 -18.69 -9.51 21.57
C ALA A 126 -19.56 -8.83 20.52
N THR A 127 -18.94 -8.32 19.44
CA THR A 127 -19.67 -7.71 18.31
C THR A 127 -20.60 -8.73 17.63
N MET A 128 -20.13 -9.94 17.38
CA MET A 128 -20.92 -11.00 16.74
C MET A 128 -22.10 -11.46 17.62
N GLU A 129 -21.95 -11.49 18.93
CA GLU A 129 -23.04 -11.77 19.87
C GLU A 129 -24.14 -10.69 19.79
N GLN A 130 -23.75 -9.42 19.72
CA GLN A 130 -24.68 -8.29 19.54
C GLN A 130 -25.35 -8.32 18.15
N VAL A 131 -24.64 -8.75 17.10
CA VAL A 131 -25.22 -8.97 15.76
C VAL A 131 -26.31 -10.04 15.81
N VAL A 132 -26.05 -11.17 16.47
CA VAL A 132 -27.05 -12.25 16.62
C VAL A 132 -28.23 -11.81 17.49
N ALA A 133 -28.00 -10.95 18.48
CA ALA A 133 -29.05 -10.34 19.29
C ALA A 133 -29.95 -9.36 18.49
N GLY A 134 -29.56 -8.99 17.27
CA GLY A 134 -30.33 -8.09 16.40
C GLY A 134 -29.96 -6.61 16.53
N ASN A 135 -28.93 -6.25 17.30
CA ASN A 135 -28.64 -4.86 17.65
C ASN A 135 -28.06 -4.00 16.52
N PHE A 136 -27.81 -4.59 15.34
CA PHE A 136 -27.22 -3.89 14.21
C PHE A 136 -28.02 -4.07 12.94
N LYS A 137 -28.08 -3.00 12.15
CA LYS A 137 -28.71 -2.97 10.84
C LYS A 137 -27.74 -3.34 9.72
N LEU A 138 -26.51 -2.87 9.84
CA LEU A 138 -25.42 -3.14 8.90
C LEU A 138 -24.27 -3.83 9.64
N LEU A 139 -23.76 -4.91 9.07
CA LEU A 139 -22.49 -5.52 9.47
C LEU A 139 -21.50 -5.41 8.33
N PHE A 140 -20.45 -4.61 8.50
CA PHE A 140 -19.29 -4.62 7.61
C PHE A 140 -18.34 -5.72 8.04
N ILE A 141 -18.01 -6.64 7.14
CA ILE A 141 -17.12 -7.75 7.45
C ILE A 141 -16.05 -7.95 6.37
N ALA A 142 -14.82 -8.15 6.84
CA ALA A 142 -13.71 -8.50 5.97
C ALA A 142 -13.81 -9.99 5.56
N PRO A 143 -13.72 -10.35 4.26
CA PRO A 143 -13.95 -11.72 3.78
C PRO A 143 -13.07 -12.79 4.44
N GLU A 144 -11.85 -12.46 4.86
CA GLU A 144 -10.97 -13.40 5.57
C GLU A 144 -11.56 -13.91 6.90
N ARG A 145 -12.51 -13.18 7.48
CA ARG A 145 -13.19 -13.58 8.73
C ARG A 145 -14.16 -14.74 8.53
N LEU A 146 -14.49 -15.08 7.29
CA LEU A 146 -15.24 -16.29 6.94
C LEU A 146 -14.47 -17.58 7.24
N ASP A 147 -13.16 -17.50 7.49
CA ASP A 147 -12.29 -18.64 7.77
C ASP A 147 -12.32 -19.09 9.23
N ASN A 148 -12.77 -18.23 10.14
CA ASN A 148 -12.79 -18.55 11.56
C ASN A 148 -13.86 -19.61 11.86
N ALA A 149 -13.50 -20.66 12.60
CA ALA A 149 -14.44 -21.70 13.05
C ALA A 149 -15.66 -21.12 13.79
N GLY A 150 -15.51 -19.95 14.40
CA GLY A 150 -16.60 -19.20 15.03
C GLY A 150 -17.66 -18.66 14.07
N TRP A 151 -17.32 -18.31 12.82
CA TRP A 151 -18.25 -17.68 11.87
C TRP A 151 -19.49 -18.56 11.61
N GLN A 152 -19.28 -19.85 11.38
CA GLN A 152 -20.35 -20.81 11.12
C GLN A 152 -21.34 -20.91 12.29
N LYS A 153 -20.85 -20.81 13.53
CA LYS A 153 -21.69 -20.82 14.75
C LYS A 153 -22.64 -19.61 14.80
N TYR A 154 -22.21 -18.46 14.30
CA TYR A 154 -23.02 -17.24 14.33
C TYR A 154 -23.94 -17.12 13.13
N VAL A 155 -23.46 -17.40 11.92
CA VAL A 155 -24.22 -17.14 10.68
C VAL A 155 -25.55 -17.88 10.64
N ILE A 156 -25.63 -19.10 11.18
CA ILE A 156 -26.86 -19.91 11.28
C ILE A 156 -27.92 -19.26 12.19
N ARG A 157 -27.46 -18.45 13.17
CA ARG A 157 -28.32 -17.76 14.14
C ARG A 157 -28.67 -16.34 13.71
N MET A 158 -28.00 -15.81 12.67
CA MET A 158 -28.26 -14.47 12.17
C MET A 158 -29.54 -14.42 11.34
N ARG A 159 -30.35 -13.38 11.56
CA ARG A 159 -31.48 -13.06 10.68
C ARG A 159 -30.98 -12.15 9.57
N ILE A 160 -30.67 -12.71 8.40
CA ILE A 160 -30.10 -11.99 7.26
C ILE A 160 -31.23 -11.56 6.32
N SER A 161 -31.31 -10.27 6.02
CA SER A 161 -32.25 -9.72 5.04
C SER A 161 -31.61 -9.41 3.68
N MET A 162 -30.32 -9.07 3.64
CA MET A 162 -29.64 -8.72 2.40
C MET A 162 -28.14 -9.00 2.50
N ILE A 163 -27.53 -9.37 1.38
CA ILE A 163 -26.07 -9.45 1.24
C ILE A 163 -25.57 -8.43 0.23
N VAL A 164 -24.49 -7.75 0.60
CA VAL A 164 -23.75 -6.84 -0.27
C VAL A 164 -22.33 -7.36 -0.42
N ILE A 165 -21.86 -7.39 -1.66
CA ILE A 165 -20.49 -7.74 -2.02
C ILE A 165 -19.89 -6.51 -2.69
N ASP A 166 -19.10 -5.76 -1.93
CA ASP A 166 -18.33 -4.64 -2.45
C ASP A 166 -17.05 -5.15 -3.13
N GLU A 167 -16.59 -4.41 -4.13
CA GLU A 167 -15.49 -4.83 -5.01
C GLU A 167 -15.66 -6.27 -5.55
N ALA A 168 -16.84 -6.57 -6.08
CA ALA A 168 -17.22 -7.90 -6.54
C ALA A 168 -16.30 -8.47 -7.63
N HIS A 169 -15.46 -7.66 -8.28
CA HIS A 169 -14.42 -8.16 -9.17
C HIS A 169 -13.41 -9.07 -8.45
N CYS A 170 -13.24 -8.96 -7.12
CA CYS A 170 -12.38 -9.83 -6.31
C CYS A 170 -12.83 -11.29 -6.29
N ILE A 171 -14.08 -11.57 -6.64
CA ILE A 171 -14.64 -12.92 -6.80
C ILE A 171 -14.02 -13.62 -8.02
N SER A 172 -13.76 -12.86 -9.08
CA SER A 172 -13.31 -13.39 -10.36
C SER A 172 -11.81 -13.62 -10.37
N THR A 173 -11.36 -14.77 -10.88
CA THR A 173 -9.93 -15.02 -11.12
C THR A 173 -9.37 -14.15 -12.24
N TRP A 174 -10.24 -13.64 -13.10
CA TRP A 174 -9.91 -12.66 -14.15
C TRP A 174 -9.95 -11.22 -13.63
N GLY A 175 -10.39 -11.02 -12.39
CA GLY A 175 -10.36 -9.73 -11.72
C GLY A 175 -8.93 -9.30 -11.42
N HIS A 176 -8.67 -7.99 -11.50
CA HIS A 176 -7.35 -7.42 -11.25
C HIS A 176 -6.86 -7.55 -9.80
N ASP A 177 -7.76 -7.82 -8.84
CA ASP A 177 -7.48 -8.07 -7.43
C ASP A 177 -8.24 -9.33 -6.94
N PHE A 178 -8.01 -10.49 -7.57
CA PHE A 178 -8.61 -11.75 -7.14
C PHE A 178 -8.22 -12.09 -5.69
N ARG A 179 -9.21 -12.44 -4.87
CA ARG A 179 -9.00 -12.81 -3.46
C ARG A 179 -9.66 -14.15 -3.14
N PRO A 180 -8.90 -15.19 -2.79
CA PRO A 180 -9.45 -16.52 -2.50
C PRO A 180 -10.58 -16.55 -1.46
N HIS A 181 -10.52 -15.68 -0.43
CA HIS A 181 -11.56 -15.59 0.59
C HIS A 181 -12.94 -15.16 0.03
N TYR A 182 -13.00 -14.44 -1.10
CA TYR A 182 -14.27 -14.07 -1.73
C TYR A 182 -15.03 -15.28 -2.28
N ARG A 183 -14.35 -16.35 -2.71
CA ARG A 183 -15.02 -17.59 -3.14
C ARG A 183 -15.80 -18.25 -2.01
N ARG A 184 -15.49 -17.95 -0.74
CA ARG A 184 -16.27 -18.48 0.39
C ARG A 184 -17.60 -17.75 0.54
N ILE A 185 -17.70 -16.50 0.09
CA ILE A 185 -18.97 -15.77 0.03
C ILE A 185 -19.93 -16.53 -0.89
N VAL A 186 -19.46 -17.05 -2.03
CA VAL A 186 -20.26 -17.86 -2.96
C VAL A 186 -20.93 -19.05 -2.26
N ARG A 187 -20.20 -19.75 -1.37
CA ARG A 187 -20.76 -20.87 -0.59
C ARG A 187 -21.89 -20.41 0.34
N LEU A 188 -21.74 -19.24 0.96
CA LEU A 188 -22.80 -18.62 1.76
C LEU A 188 -24.01 -18.25 0.88
N LEU A 189 -23.79 -17.67 -0.31
CA LEU A 189 -24.89 -17.30 -1.22
C LEU A 189 -25.73 -18.52 -1.64
N SER A 190 -25.08 -19.65 -1.90
CA SER A 190 -25.76 -20.90 -2.26
C SER A 190 -26.57 -21.50 -1.11
N ALA A 191 -26.22 -21.20 0.14
CA ALA A 191 -26.95 -21.66 1.32
C ALA A 191 -28.15 -20.77 1.68
N LEU A 192 -28.25 -19.57 1.10
CA LEU A 192 -29.33 -18.63 1.38
C LEU A 192 -30.57 -18.88 0.51
N PRO A 193 -31.77 -18.58 1.02
CA PRO A 193 -32.99 -18.61 0.22
C PRO A 193 -32.86 -17.77 -1.05
N LYS A 194 -33.46 -18.24 -2.16
CA LYS A 194 -33.37 -17.58 -3.48
C LYS A 194 -33.93 -16.15 -3.48
N ASN A 195 -34.87 -15.85 -2.57
CA ASN A 195 -35.50 -14.55 -2.41
C ASN A 195 -34.71 -13.55 -1.55
N VAL A 196 -33.55 -13.94 -0.99
CA VAL A 196 -32.66 -12.98 -0.33
C VAL A 196 -32.03 -12.07 -1.39
N PRO A 197 -32.22 -10.73 -1.32
CA PRO A 197 -31.57 -9.79 -2.22
C PRO A 197 -30.05 -9.82 -2.05
N ILE A 198 -29.36 -9.74 -3.18
CA ILE A 198 -27.90 -9.67 -3.25
C ILE A 198 -27.52 -8.46 -4.10
N LEU A 199 -26.64 -7.61 -3.60
CA LEU A 199 -26.04 -6.53 -4.36
C LEU A 199 -24.54 -6.76 -4.50
N ALA A 200 -24.07 -7.03 -5.71
CA ALA A 200 -22.65 -6.99 -6.04
C ALA A 200 -22.30 -5.66 -6.69
N LEU A 201 -21.25 -5.03 -6.20
CA LEU A 201 -20.81 -3.69 -6.58
C LEU A 201 -19.40 -3.76 -7.14
N THR A 202 -19.15 -3.17 -8.31
CA THR A 202 -17.79 -3.01 -8.84
C THR A 202 -17.69 -1.83 -9.79
N ALA A 203 -16.51 -1.21 -9.88
CA ALA A 203 -16.20 -0.21 -10.90
C ALA A 203 -15.42 -0.76 -12.10
N THR A 204 -14.86 -1.97 -11.95
CA THR A 204 -13.76 -2.46 -12.78
C THR A 204 -14.03 -3.89 -13.22
N ALA A 205 -15.13 -4.08 -13.94
CA ALA A 205 -15.49 -5.37 -14.53
C ALA A 205 -15.68 -5.21 -16.05
N ASN A 206 -14.76 -5.79 -16.81
CA ASN A 206 -14.95 -6.01 -18.25
C ASN A 206 -15.95 -7.17 -18.47
N LYS A 207 -16.33 -7.44 -19.73
CA LYS A 207 -17.33 -8.48 -20.06
C LYS A 207 -16.97 -9.87 -19.51
N ARG A 208 -15.67 -10.23 -19.43
CA ARG A 208 -15.21 -11.52 -18.89
C ARG A 208 -15.38 -11.61 -17.37
N VAL A 209 -14.95 -10.56 -16.65
CA VAL A 209 -15.11 -10.46 -15.19
C VAL A 209 -16.60 -10.43 -14.82
N GLU A 210 -17.41 -9.70 -15.58
CA GLU A 210 -18.87 -9.65 -15.40
C GLU A 210 -19.49 -11.04 -15.48
N GLN A 211 -19.17 -11.82 -16.51
CA GLN A 211 -19.69 -13.18 -16.68
C GLN A 211 -19.28 -14.12 -15.54
N ASP A 212 -18.00 -14.08 -15.13
CA ASP A 212 -17.51 -14.91 -14.03
C ASP A 212 -18.17 -14.54 -12.69
N VAL A 213 -18.34 -13.25 -12.42
CA VAL A 213 -19.06 -12.78 -11.23
C VAL A 213 -20.53 -13.24 -11.24
N LEU A 214 -21.22 -13.17 -12.39
CA LEU A 214 -22.60 -13.66 -12.52
C LEU A 214 -22.72 -15.16 -12.27
N GLN A 215 -21.80 -15.97 -12.82
CA GLN A 215 -21.77 -17.41 -12.58
C GLN A 215 -21.60 -17.73 -11.08
N GLN A 216 -20.82 -16.94 -10.37
CA GLN A 216 -20.55 -17.15 -8.95
C GLN A 216 -21.64 -16.61 -8.02
N ILE A 217 -22.39 -15.57 -8.40
CA ILE A 217 -23.49 -15.01 -7.58
C ILE A 217 -24.83 -15.73 -7.86
N GLY A 218 -24.99 -16.27 -9.05
CA GLY A 218 -26.14 -17.05 -9.49
C GLY A 218 -26.86 -16.46 -10.71
N GLU A 219 -27.45 -17.32 -11.53
CA GLU A 219 -27.97 -17.02 -12.88
C GLU A 219 -29.15 -16.03 -12.93
N VAL A 220 -29.89 -15.83 -11.83
CA VAL A 220 -31.06 -14.92 -11.77
C VAL A 220 -30.66 -13.48 -11.41
N THR A 221 -29.38 -13.10 -11.64
CA THR A 221 -28.83 -11.80 -11.28
C THR A 221 -28.98 -10.81 -12.43
N GLN A 222 -29.60 -9.65 -12.17
CA GLN A 222 -29.73 -8.57 -13.15
C GLN A 222 -28.45 -7.74 -13.21
N VAL A 223 -27.97 -7.44 -14.42
CA VAL A 223 -26.82 -6.55 -14.61
C VAL A 223 -27.30 -5.12 -14.81
N VAL A 224 -26.80 -4.20 -13.98
CA VAL A 224 -27.00 -2.76 -14.13
C VAL A 224 -25.65 -2.10 -14.38
N ARG A 225 -25.33 -1.87 -15.66
CA ARG A 225 -24.09 -1.20 -16.08
C ARG A 225 -24.36 0.27 -16.39
N GLY A 226 -23.67 1.16 -15.70
CA GLY A 226 -23.63 2.58 -16.03
C GLY A 226 -22.41 2.93 -16.85
N THR A 227 -22.37 4.16 -17.37
CA THR A 227 -21.19 4.65 -18.10
C THR A 227 -19.97 4.79 -17.18
N MET A 228 -18.80 4.41 -17.70
CA MET A 228 -17.50 4.62 -17.03
C MET A 228 -16.95 6.03 -17.27
N GLN A 229 -17.65 6.88 -18.02
CA GLN A 229 -17.23 8.25 -18.29
C GLN A 229 -17.17 9.09 -17.00
N ARG A 230 -16.10 9.87 -16.86
CA ARG A 230 -15.91 10.86 -15.79
C ARG A 230 -15.62 12.23 -16.42
N PRO A 231 -16.65 12.96 -16.90
CA PRO A 231 -16.45 14.18 -17.69
C PRO A 231 -15.76 15.31 -16.92
N ASN A 232 -15.78 15.25 -15.58
CA ASN A 232 -15.09 16.21 -14.73
C ASN A 232 -13.59 15.93 -14.55
N LEU A 233 -13.10 14.77 -15.01
CA LEU A 233 -11.68 14.42 -14.94
C LEU A 233 -10.99 14.79 -16.24
N HIS A 234 -10.06 15.73 -16.15
CA HIS A 234 -9.23 16.13 -17.27
C HIS A 234 -7.97 15.27 -17.25
N LEU A 235 -7.85 14.35 -18.21
CA LEU A 235 -6.74 13.40 -18.29
C LEU A 235 -5.64 13.91 -19.22
N ASN A 236 -4.38 13.72 -18.84
CA ASN A 236 -3.24 13.96 -19.72
C ASN A 236 -2.07 13.01 -19.43
N VAL A 237 -1.19 12.85 -20.42
CA VAL A 237 0.06 12.11 -20.30
C VAL A 237 1.19 13.05 -20.71
N GLU A 238 2.20 13.17 -19.86
CA GLU A 238 3.40 13.99 -20.12
C GLU A 238 4.62 13.09 -20.16
N THR A 239 5.29 13.03 -21.31
CA THR A 239 6.50 12.22 -21.47
C THR A 239 7.70 13.02 -20.97
N LEU A 240 8.31 12.55 -19.87
CA LEU A 240 9.43 13.21 -19.18
C LEU A 240 10.49 12.18 -18.83
N ILE A 241 11.75 12.48 -19.12
CA ILE A 241 12.87 11.55 -18.97
C ILE A 241 13.60 11.79 -17.65
N GLY A 242 13.57 10.78 -16.78
CA GLY A 242 14.22 10.76 -15.48
C GLY A 242 13.57 11.66 -14.43
N ASP A 243 14.05 11.51 -13.20
CA ASP A 243 13.54 12.26 -12.05
C ASP A 243 13.75 13.78 -12.19
N GLN A 244 14.80 14.21 -12.91
CA GLN A 244 15.11 15.63 -13.06
C GLN A 244 13.99 16.37 -13.82
N GLU A 245 13.52 15.83 -14.94
CA GLU A 245 12.44 16.44 -15.71
C GLU A 245 11.11 16.37 -14.97
N LYS A 246 10.79 15.21 -14.37
CA LYS A 246 9.54 15.01 -13.62
C LYS A 246 9.42 15.92 -12.40
N LEU A 247 10.47 16.02 -11.58
CA LEU A 247 10.48 16.93 -10.42
C LEU A 247 10.40 18.39 -10.85
N SER A 248 11.08 18.76 -11.94
CA SER A 248 11.04 20.12 -12.48
C SER A 248 9.62 20.47 -12.95
N TYR A 249 8.97 19.56 -13.67
CA TYR A 249 7.59 19.69 -14.09
C TYR A 249 6.65 19.86 -12.88
N LEU A 250 6.72 18.97 -11.89
CA LEU A 250 5.90 19.01 -10.68
C LEU A 250 6.05 20.32 -9.90
N ALA A 251 7.29 20.79 -9.69
CA ALA A 251 7.55 22.04 -8.99
C ALA A 251 6.96 23.26 -9.70
N GLU A 252 6.88 23.22 -11.03
CA GLU A 252 6.29 24.29 -11.84
C GLU A 252 4.75 24.24 -11.80
N ILE A 253 4.12 23.05 -11.89
CA ILE A 253 2.65 22.95 -12.01
C ILE A 253 1.88 23.01 -10.68
N LEU A 254 2.41 22.40 -9.61
CA LEU A 254 1.67 22.21 -8.36
C LEU A 254 1.21 23.52 -7.68
N PRO A 255 1.96 24.63 -7.74
CA PRO A 255 1.50 25.92 -7.23
C PRO A 255 0.22 26.44 -7.91
N TYR A 256 -0.02 26.07 -9.17
CA TYR A 256 -1.14 26.58 -9.96
C TYR A 256 -2.39 25.70 -9.89
N TYR A 257 -2.26 24.42 -9.56
CA TYR A 257 -3.45 23.60 -9.32
C TYR A 257 -4.17 24.05 -8.05
N PRO A 258 -5.50 24.18 -8.04
CA PRO A 258 -6.23 24.52 -6.82
C PRO A 258 -6.35 23.32 -5.88
N GLY A 259 -6.58 23.59 -4.59
CA GLY A 259 -6.91 22.58 -3.58
C GLY A 259 -5.84 21.51 -3.39
N THR A 260 -6.28 20.34 -2.92
CA THR A 260 -5.43 19.23 -2.48
C THR A 260 -5.39 18.10 -3.50
N GLY A 261 -4.26 17.39 -3.58
CA GLY A 261 -4.12 16.24 -4.49
C GLY A 261 -3.25 15.10 -3.97
N ILE A 262 -3.08 14.09 -4.80
CA ILE A 262 -2.29 12.88 -4.50
C ILE A 262 -1.27 12.67 -5.62
N ILE A 263 -0.04 12.30 -5.27
CA ILE A 263 0.96 11.85 -6.25
C ILE A 263 1.24 10.37 -6.01
N TYR A 264 0.93 9.51 -6.98
CA TYR A 264 1.19 8.08 -6.91
C TYR A 264 2.58 7.71 -7.41
N THR A 265 3.27 6.86 -6.66
CA THR A 265 4.60 6.34 -6.96
C THR A 265 4.66 4.82 -6.86
N ALA A 266 5.47 4.18 -7.70
CA ALA A 266 5.67 2.73 -7.60
C ALA A 266 6.43 2.26 -6.34
N THR A 267 7.30 3.09 -5.77
CA THR A 267 8.18 2.71 -4.65
C THR A 267 8.03 3.64 -3.44
N LYS A 268 8.28 3.10 -2.23
CA LYS A 268 8.28 3.89 -0.98
C LYS A 268 9.34 5.00 -1.02
N SER A 269 10.53 4.68 -1.52
CA SER A 269 11.64 5.62 -1.68
C SER A 269 11.29 6.83 -2.55
N SER A 270 10.49 6.62 -3.61
CA SER A 270 10.05 7.70 -4.49
C SER A 270 9.02 8.60 -3.81
N ALA A 271 8.10 8.03 -3.02
CA ALA A 271 7.15 8.81 -2.23
C ALA A 271 7.89 9.71 -1.22
N GLU A 272 8.88 9.16 -0.51
CA GLU A 272 9.74 9.90 0.43
C GLU A 272 10.51 11.03 -0.27
N MET A 273 11.14 10.72 -1.41
CA MET A 273 11.92 11.66 -2.21
C MET A 273 11.06 12.82 -2.70
N LEU A 274 9.89 12.54 -3.26
CA LEU A 274 8.98 13.56 -3.74
C LEU A 274 8.49 14.47 -2.63
N ALA A 275 7.97 13.92 -1.54
CA ALA A 275 7.49 14.74 -0.43
C ALA A 275 8.60 15.64 0.13
N THR A 276 9.81 15.09 0.29
CA THR A 276 10.96 15.87 0.77
C THR A 276 11.31 17.02 -0.17
N PHE A 277 11.34 16.76 -1.48
CA PHE A 277 11.59 17.81 -2.47
C PHE A 277 10.52 18.90 -2.43
N LEU A 278 9.25 18.52 -2.41
CA LEU A 278 8.12 19.44 -2.42
C LEU A 278 8.11 20.33 -1.17
N ILE A 279 8.39 19.76 0.01
CA ILE A 279 8.57 20.52 1.27
C ILE A 279 9.69 21.57 1.11
N GLN A 280 10.85 21.20 0.53
CA GLN A 280 11.95 22.15 0.29
C GLN A 280 11.59 23.26 -0.70
N ARG A 281 10.59 23.03 -1.57
CA ARG A 281 10.03 24.04 -2.48
C ARG A 281 8.92 24.88 -1.83
N GLY A 282 8.63 24.67 -0.55
CA GLY A 282 7.58 25.39 0.19
C GLY A 282 6.17 24.86 -0.10
N ILE A 283 6.04 23.67 -0.70
CA ILE A 283 4.75 23.01 -0.93
C ILE A 283 4.43 22.16 0.30
N ASN A 284 3.26 22.36 0.89
CA ASN A 284 2.84 21.58 2.06
C ASN A 284 2.54 20.13 1.67
N ALA A 285 3.53 19.26 1.79
CA ALA A 285 3.48 17.88 1.34
C ALA A 285 3.82 16.89 2.46
N ASP A 286 3.33 15.66 2.32
CA ASP A 286 3.75 14.53 3.15
C ASP A 286 3.77 13.25 2.30
N TYR A 287 4.30 12.15 2.83
CA TYR A 287 4.32 10.85 2.17
C TYR A 287 3.65 9.73 2.96
N TYR A 288 2.95 8.86 2.23
CA TYR A 288 2.20 7.73 2.77
C TYR A 288 2.60 6.41 2.10
N HIS A 289 2.92 5.41 2.90
CA HIS A 289 3.14 4.04 2.42
C HIS A 289 3.07 3.04 3.58
N ALA A 290 2.97 1.74 3.27
CA ALA A 290 2.85 0.67 4.26
C ALA A 290 4.03 0.55 5.26
N GLY A 291 5.17 1.17 5.00
CA GLY A 291 6.30 1.22 5.95
C GLY A 291 6.16 2.27 7.07
N ARG A 292 5.15 3.15 7.02
CA ARG A 292 4.90 4.14 8.09
C ARG A 292 4.12 3.50 9.23
N GLU A 293 4.39 3.95 10.46
CA GLU A 293 3.60 3.58 11.64
C GLU A 293 2.10 3.90 11.44
N ASP A 294 1.23 3.04 11.94
CA ASP A 294 -0.23 3.15 11.78
C ASP A 294 -0.79 4.47 12.31
N THR A 295 -0.27 4.95 13.43
CA THR A 295 -0.64 6.24 14.04
C THR A 295 -0.30 7.42 13.14
N VAL A 296 0.88 7.40 12.51
CA VAL A 296 1.31 8.42 11.55
C VAL A 296 0.46 8.37 10.28
N ARG A 297 0.13 7.17 9.80
CA ARG A 297 -0.76 6.99 8.64
C ARG A 297 -2.14 7.61 8.88
N GLN A 298 -2.71 7.39 10.07
CA GLN A 298 -4.00 7.97 10.47
C GLN A 298 -3.96 9.51 10.56
N ASP A 299 -2.89 10.08 11.12
CA ASP A 299 -2.71 11.54 11.18
C ASP A 299 -2.62 12.16 9.77
N ILE A 300 -1.86 11.53 8.87
CA ILE A 300 -1.76 11.97 7.46
C ILE A 300 -3.13 11.90 6.77
N GLU A 301 -3.87 10.81 6.95
CA GLU A 301 -5.23 10.65 6.42
C GLU A 301 -6.14 11.77 6.92
N GLN A 302 -6.15 12.06 8.23
CA GLN A 302 -6.97 13.13 8.81
C GLN A 302 -6.60 14.53 8.27
N LYS A 303 -5.30 14.82 8.15
CA LYS A 303 -4.81 16.09 7.60
C LYS A 303 -5.11 16.24 6.11
N LEU A 304 -5.05 15.14 5.35
CA LEU A 304 -5.50 15.10 3.96
C LEU A 304 -7.01 15.37 3.86
N MET A 305 -7.82 14.69 4.68
CA MET A 305 -9.28 14.87 4.73
C MET A 305 -9.66 16.33 5.01
N SER A 306 -8.96 16.97 5.93
CA SER A 306 -9.19 18.37 6.34
C SER A 306 -8.51 19.44 5.47
N ASN A 307 -7.97 19.09 4.30
CA ASN A 307 -7.28 20.01 3.37
C ASN A 307 -6.06 20.73 3.98
N GLN A 308 -5.43 20.15 5.01
CA GLN A 308 -4.22 20.74 5.58
C GLN A 308 -3.03 20.56 4.63
N TYR A 309 -2.91 19.40 3.97
CA TYR A 309 -1.87 19.17 2.97
C TYR A 309 -2.28 19.66 1.58
N LYS A 310 -1.32 20.24 0.86
CA LYS A 310 -1.43 20.51 -0.57
C LYS A 310 -1.39 19.21 -1.37
N VAL A 311 -0.52 18.29 -0.97
CA VAL A 311 -0.31 17.04 -1.71
C VAL A 311 0.21 15.95 -0.79
N VAL A 312 -0.27 14.72 -1.00
CA VAL A 312 0.33 13.54 -0.36
C VAL A 312 0.92 12.63 -1.42
N CYS A 313 2.22 12.34 -1.30
CA CYS A 313 2.94 11.42 -2.17
C CYS A 313 2.80 9.99 -1.63
N SER A 314 2.33 9.04 -2.43
CA SER A 314 2.02 7.72 -1.91
C SER A 314 2.26 6.60 -2.90
N THR A 315 2.54 5.41 -2.37
CA THR A 315 2.29 4.17 -3.13
C THR A 315 0.79 3.90 -3.27
N ASN A 316 0.39 2.77 -3.83
CA ASN A 316 -1.00 2.31 -3.85
C ASN A 316 -1.64 2.14 -2.44
N ALA A 317 -0.86 2.29 -1.36
CA ALA A 317 -1.33 2.21 0.02
C ALA A 317 -2.33 3.32 0.38
N LEU A 318 -2.08 4.59 -0.01
CA LEU A 318 -3.04 5.69 0.14
C LEU A 318 -4.02 5.64 -1.03
N GLY A 319 -4.92 4.68 -0.97
CA GLY A 319 -5.78 4.42 -2.10
C GLY A 319 -7.11 3.94 -1.62
N MET A 320 -7.25 2.62 -1.61
CA MET A 320 -8.54 1.96 -1.73
C MET A 320 -9.58 2.42 -0.69
N GLY A 321 -9.19 2.93 0.47
CA GLY A 321 -10.10 3.40 1.52
C GLY A 321 -10.54 4.87 1.52
N ILE A 322 -9.83 5.79 0.85
CA ILE A 322 -10.08 7.24 1.06
C ILE A 322 -11.33 7.71 0.31
N ASP A 323 -12.29 8.25 1.05
CA ASP A 323 -13.52 8.88 0.55
C ASP A 323 -13.49 10.41 0.72
N LYS A 324 -12.47 11.06 0.13
CA LYS A 324 -12.36 12.53 0.07
C LYS A 324 -13.06 13.08 -1.18
N PRO A 325 -14.09 13.95 -1.05
CA PRO A 325 -14.86 14.39 -2.20
C PRO A 325 -14.11 15.35 -3.14
N ASP A 326 -13.19 16.13 -2.58
CA ASP A 326 -12.63 17.34 -3.15
C ASP A 326 -11.14 17.22 -3.53
N ILE A 327 -10.65 16.01 -3.85
CA ILE A 327 -9.34 15.83 -4.47
C ILE A 327 -9.32 16.49 -5.85
N ARG A 328 -8.46 17.51 -6.03
CA ARG A 328 -8.39 18.32 -7.26
C ARG A 328 -7.40 17.83 -8.27
N PHE A 329 -6.36 17.12 -7.86
CA PHE A 329 -5.46 16.49 -8.81
C PHE A 329 -4.95 15.15 -8.32
N VAL A 330 -4.75 14.24 -9.26
CA VAL A 330 -4.07 12.96 -9.05
C VAL A 330 -2.97 12.88 -10.10
N ILE A 331 -1.72 12.73 -9.67
CA ILE A 331 -0.58 12.64 -10.58
C ILE A 331 0.09 11.29 -10.38
N HIS A 332 0.32 10.56 -11.46
CA HIS A 332 1.09 9.32 -11.44
C HIS A 332 2.52 9.64 -11.84
N TYR A 333 3.43 9.60 -10.86
CA TYR A 333 4.85 9.86 -11.07
C TYR A 333 5.57 8.72 -11.79
N HIS A 334 5.09 7.49 -11.57
CA HIS A 334 5.48 6.29 -12.30
C HIS A 334 4.26 5.69 -12.98
N ILE A 335 4.51 5.00 -14.10
CA ILE A 335 3.46 4.26 -14.81
C ILE A 335 2.81 3.21 -13.88
N PRO A 336 1.47 3.16 -13.81
CA PRO A 336 0.75 2.09 -13.11
C PRO A 336 0.98 0.72 -13.75
N VAL A 337 0.60 -0.35 -13.05
CA VAL A 337 0.72 -1.73 -13.57
C VAL A 337 -0.31 -2.07 -14.65
N SER A 338 -1.44 -1.35 -14.70
CA SER A 338 -2.49 -1.59 -15.70
C SER A 338 -3.45 -0.41 -15.86
N PRO A 339 -4.24 -0.35 -16.96
CA PRO A 339 -5.29 0.65 -17.14
C PRO A 339 -6.36 0.63 -16.05
N ILE A 340 -6.66 -0.54 -15.48
CA ILE A 340 -7.64 -0.69 -14.40
C ILE A 340 -7.14 -0.02 -13.12
N HIS A 341 -5.88 -0.26 -12.75
CA HIS A 341 -5.27 0.38 -11.57
C HIS A 341 -5.24 1.90 -11.74
N TYR A 342 -4.81 2.36 -12.92
CA TYR A 342 -4.82 3.79 -13.25
C TYR A 342 -6.21 4.41 -13.12
N TYR A 343 -7.25 3.76 -13.69
CA TYR A 343 -8.63 4.23 -13.62
C TYR A 343 -9.15 4.32 -12.18
N HIS A 344 -8.82 3.34 -11.35
CA HIS A 344 -9.23 3.31 -9.95
C HIS A 344 -8.56 4.43 -9.13
N GLU A 345 -7.26 4.63 -9.33
CA GLU A 345 -6.46 5.65 -8.65
C GLU A 345 -6.84 7.08 -9.07
N MET A 346 -6.94 7.34 -10.37
CA MET A 346 -7.38 8.66 -10.88
C MET A 346 -8.84 8.96 -10.50
N GLY A 347 -9.67 7.92 -10.37
CA GLY A 347 -11.08 8.02 -10.00
C GLY A 347 -11.35 8.59 -8.60
N ARG A 348 -10.30 8.75 -7.79
CA ARG A 348 -10.34 9.43 -6.48
C ARG A 348 -10.48 10.93 -6.60
N ALA A 349 -9.99 11.51 -7.69
CA ALA A 349 -10.18 12.91 -7.99
C ALA A 349 -11.66 13.24 -8.22
N GLY A 350 -12.08 14.44 -7.85
CA GLY A 350 -13.36 15.01 -8.27
C GLY A 350 -14.59 14.17 -7.98
N ARG A 351 -14.73 13.60 -6.77
CA ARG A 351 -15.98 12.90 -6.40
C ARG A 351 -17.14 13.86 -6.19
N ASP A 352 -16.83 15.11 -5.82
CA ASP A 352 -17.75 16.26 -5.83
C ASP A 352 -18.15 16.73 -7.24
N ARG A 353 -17.68 16.03 -8.30
CA ARG A 353 -17.95 16.31 -9.72
C ARG A 353 -17.39 17.63 -10.23
N LYS A 354 -16.60 18.33 -9.44
CA LYS A 354 -15.87 19.51 -9.92
C LYS A 354 -14.67 19.08 -10.76
N VAL A 355 -14.20 19.99 -11.60
CA VAL A 355 -13.03 19.77 -12.46
C VAL A 355 -11.85 19.33 -11.61
N SER A 356 -11.19 18.26 -12.05
CA SER A 356 -9.98 17.75 -11.41
C SER A 356 -9.01 17.21 -12.46
N TRP A 357 -7.71 17.37 -12.23
CA TRP A 357 -6.66 17.04 -13.20
C TRP A 357 -6.00 15.72 -12.87
N CYS A 358 -5.95 14.82 -13.84
CA CYS A 358 -5.29 13.53 -13.71
C CYS A 358 -4.15 13.46 -14.73
N ILE A 359 -2.90 13.40 -14.25
CA ILE A 359 -1.72 13.48 -15.13
C ILE A 359 -0.85 12.26 -14.90
N LEU A 360 -0.50 11.55 -15.96
CA LEU A 360 0.50 10.49 -15.94
C LEU A 360 1.83 11.02 -16.46
N LEU A 361 2.85 11.07 -15.60
CA LEU A 361 4.23 11.38 -15.99
C LEU A 361 4.87 10.08 -16.50
N TYR A 362 5.12 10.00 -17.80
CA TYR A 362 5.64 8.81 -18.45
C TYR A 362 7.14 8.94 -18.73
N ASP A 363 7.92 8.06 -18.10
CA ASP A 363 9.28 7.75 -18.50
C ASP A 363 9.29 6.31 -19.04
N PRO A 364 9.78 6.05 -20.27
CA PRO A 364 9.92 4.69 -20.79
C PRO A 364 10.71 3.75 -19.88
N THR A 365 11.64 4.26 -19.08
CA THR A 365 12.47 3.47 -18.16
C THR A 365 11.71 3.01 -16.91
N ASP A 366 10.63 3.69 -16.50
CA ASP A 366 9.80 3.30 -15.34
C ASP A 366 9.15 1.93 -15.50
N VAL A 367 8.94 1.49 -16.75
CA VAL A 367 8.35 0.19 -17.07
C VAL A 367 9.13 -0.94 -16.37
N THR A 368 10.46 -0.81 -16.31
CA THR A 368 11.35 -1.80 -15.70
C THR A 368 11.07 -2.00 -14.20
N ILE A 369 10.53 -0.97 -13.52
CA ILE A 369 10.11 -1.07 -12.12
C ILE A 369 8.92 -2.04 -12.01
N GLN A 370 7.93 -1.92 -12.91
CA GLN A 370 6.77 -2.80 -12.91
C GLN A 370 7.12 -4.23 -13.35
N GLU A 371 7.98 -4.38 -14.36
CA GLU A 371 8.50 -5.68 -14.77
C GLU A 371 9.27 -6.38 -13.63
N TYR A 372 10.07 -5.63 -12.88
CA TYR A 372 10.76 -6.14 -11.70
C TYR A 372 9.78 -6.65 -10.65
N PHE A 373 8.71 -5.89 -10.35
CA PHE A 373 7.68 -6.35 -9.42
C PHE A 373 6.97 -7.61 -9.93
N ILE A 374 6.52 -7.63 -11.19
CA ILE A 374 5.86 -8.80 -11.80
C ILE A 374 6.76 -10.03 -11.73
N ARG A 375 8.06 -9.88 -12.01
CA ARG A 375 9.02 -10.99 -11.97
C ARG A 375 9.26 -11.52 -10.56
N ASN A 376 9.27 -10.64 -9.55
CA ASN A 376 9.63 -10.99 -8.17
C ASN A 376 8.43 -11.31 -7.27
N GLU A 377 7.20 -11.29 -7.79
CA GLU A 377 6.02 -11.72 -7.03
C GLU A 377 6.08 -13.18 -6.59
N ARG A 378 6.71 -14.04 -7.41
CA ARG A 378 6.94 -15.45 -7.12
C ARG A 378 8.43 -15.79 -7.23
N PRO A 379 8.93 -16.71 -6.39
CA PRO A 379 10.32 -17.16 -6.51
C PRO A 379 10.57 -17.89 -7.83
N GLU A 380 11.81 -17.83 -8.32
CA GLU A 380 12.21 -18.61 -9.51
C GLU A 380 12.09 -20.13 -9.27
N GLY A 381 11.71 -20.88 -10.30
CA GLY A 381 11.49 -22.33 -10.22
C GLY A 381 12.66 -23.12 -9.60
N LYS A 382 13.91 -22.69 -9.87
CA LYS A 382 15.13 -23.29 -9.29
C LYS A 382 15.09 -23.36 -7.75
N TYR A 383 14.43 -22.41 -7.09
CA TYR A 383 14.33 -22.38 -5.63
C TYR A 383 13.33 -23.40 -5.09
N TYR A 384 12.33 -23.79 -5.88
CA TYR A 384 11.41 -24.86 -5.52
C TYR A 384 12.14 -26.21 -5.47
N ASP A 385 12.99 -26.47 -6.48
CA ASP A 385 13.80 -27.70 -6.52
C ASP A 385 14.77 -27.78 -5.34
N VAL A 386 15.40 -26.66 -4.96
CA VAL A 386 16.28 -26.58 -3.80
C VAL A 386 15.51 -26.88 -2.50
N VAL A 387 14.35 -26.24 -2.28
CA VAL A 387 13.53 -26.47 -1.08
C VAL A 387 13.05 -27.93 -1.02
N LEU A 388 12.54 -28.47 -2.13
CA LEU A 388 12.06 -29.84 -2.20
C LEU A 388 13.20 -30.85 -1.95
N SER A 389 14.38 -30.60 -2.51
CA SER A 389 15.56 -31.44 -2.28
C SER A 389 15.99 -31.43 -0.81
N LEU A 390 16.01 -30.26 -0.18
CA LEU A 390 16.30 -30.15 1.26
C LEU A 390 15.30 -30.93 2.12
N LEU A 391 14.01 -30.87 1.79
CA LEU A 391 12.97 -31.62 2.50
C LEU A 391 13.11 -33.13 2.28
N ARG A 392 13.47 -33.57 1.07
CA ARG A 392 13.74 -35.00 0.77
C ARG A 392 14.94 -35.54 1.52
N MET A 393 15.97 -34.72 1.74
CA MET A 393 17.16 -35.11 2.52
C MET A 393 16.92 -35.16 4.04
N ASN A 394 15.82 -34.58 4.52
CA ASN A 394 15.53 -34.46 5.95
C ASN A 394 14.21 -35.17 6.31
N ALA A 395 14.28 -36.47 6.57
CA ALA A 395 13.10 -37.31 6.85
C ALA A 395 12.26 -36.85 8.06
N GLN A 396 12.86 -36.17 9.03
CA GLN A 396 12.16 -35.60 10.20
C GLN A 396 11.42 -34.29 9.88
N GLY A 397 11.60 -33.75 8.68
CA GLY A 397 11.07 -32.48 8.23
C GLY A 397 11.85 -31.26 8.73
N LEU A 398 11.62 -30.12 8.08
CA LEU A 398 12.25 -28.85 8.40
C LEU A 398 11.21 -27.79 8.72
N ARG A 399 11.51 -26.90 9.66
CA ARG A 399 10.68 -25.71 9.91
C ARG A 399 10.96 -24.65 8.84
N GLU A 400 9.99 -23.75 8.65
CA GLU A 400 10.12 -22.55 7.80
C GLU A 400 11.44 -21.81 8.08
N SER A 401 11.79 -21.63 9.36
CA SER A 401 13.03 -20.97 9.78
C SER A 401 14.31 -21.67 9.31
N ASN A 402 14.32 -23.01 9.29
CA ASN A 402 15.48 -23.77 8.85
C ASN A 402 15.64 -23.68 7.33
N LEU A 403 14.53 -23.73 6.59
CA LEU A 403 14.54 -23.56 5.14
C LEU A 403 15.04 -22.17 4.75
N MET A 404 14.56 -21.10 5.41
CA MET A 404 15.07 -19.75 5.19
C MET A 404 16.57 -19.65 5.46
N LEU A 405 17.05 -20.23 6.56
CA LEU A 405 18.49 -20.20 6.90
C LEU A 405 19.35 -20.90 5.85
N THR A 406 18.92 -22.07 5.37
CA THR A 406 19.72 -22.87 4.42
C THR A 406 19.64 -22.33 2.99
N THR A 407 18.46 -21.86 2.56
CA THR A 407 18.23 -21.40 1.17
C THR A 407 18.50 -19.93 0.96
N GLY A 408 18.45 -19.14 2.04
CA GLY A 408 18.51 -17.68 1.99
C GLY A 408 17.22 -17.01 1.50
N LEU A 409 16.18 -17.77 1.13
CA LEU A 409 14.92 -17.19 0.68
C LEU A 409 14.29 -16.26 1.72
N SER A 410 13.65 -15.19 1.25
CA SER A 410 12.85 -14.31 2.11
C SER A 410 11.67 -15.10 2.69
N GLN A 411 11.13 -14.62 3.81
CA GLN A 411 10.01 -15.30 4.46
C GLN A 411 8.81 -15.45 3.52
N LYS A 412 8.51 -14.40 2.76
CA LYS A 412 7.45 -14.40 1.75
C LYS A 412 7.73 -15.45 0.67
N ALA A 413 8.94 -15.48 0.12
CA ALA A 413 9.34 -16.44 -0.90
C ALA A 413 9.26 -17.89 -0.40
N THR A 414 9.78 -18.18 0.79
CA THR A 414 9.70 -19.52 1.41
C THR A 414 8.26 -19.97 1.59
N ARG A 415 7.39 -19.09 2.11
CA ARG A 415 5.97 -19.41 2.30
C ARG A 415 5.24 -19.66 0.99
N THR A 416 5.53 -18.88 -0.05
CA THR A 416 4.96 -19.09 -1.39
C THR A 416 5.37 -20.46 -1.93
N ILE A 417 6.65 -20.81 -1.88
CA ILE A 417 7.14 -22.12 -2.33
C ILE A 417 6.48 -23.26 -1.55
N LEU A 418 6.43 -23.15 -0.21
CA LEU A 418 5.82 -24.19 0.62
C LEU A 418 4.33 -24.38 0.34
N ALA A 419 3.58 -23.29 0.21
CA ALA A 419 2.15 -23.35 -0.10
C ALA A 419 1.89 -24.01 -1.46
N ASP A 420 2.66 -23.64 -2.49
CA ASP A 420 2.53 -24.22 -3.83
C ASP A 420 2.93 -25.71 -3.86
N LEU A 421 4.02 -26.08 -3.19
CA LEU A 421 4.45 -27.48 -3.08
C LEU A 421 3.42 -28.33 -2.31
N GLU A 422 2.79 -27.76 -1.28
CA GLU A 422 1.74 -28.42 -0.51
C GLU A 422 0.46 -28.60 -1.34
N GLU A 423 0.03 -27.57 -2.07
CA GLU A 423 -1.12 -27.63 -2.99
C GLU A 423 -0.91 -28.70 -4.08
N GLN A 424 0.30 -28.77 -4.63
CA GLN A 424 0.70 -29.78 -5.59
C GLN A 424 1.11 -31.12 -4.93
N ARG A 425 0.89 -31.31 -3.62
CA ARG A 425 1.14 -32.56 -2.88
C ARG A 425 2.58 -33.12 -3.02
N PHE A 426 3.57 -32.24 -3.12
CA PHE A 426 4.99 -32.61 -3.01
C PHE A 426 5.47 -32.64 -1.56
N ILE A 427 4.78 -31.92 -0.67
CA ILE A 427 5.09 -31.85 0.75
C ILE A 427 3.82 -31.94 1.59
N GLU A 428 3.97 -32.27 2.87
CA GLU A 428 2.93 -32.10 3.89
C GLU A 428 3.43 -31.17 5.00
N HIS A 429 2.51 -30.46 5.65
CA HIS A 429 2.78 -29.64 6.82
C HIS A 429 2.22 -30.31 8.09
N ASN A 430 3.07 -30.50 9.10
CA ASN A 430 2.65 -30.96 10.42
C ASN A 430 2.43 -29.75 11.36
N PRO A 431 1.18 -29.42 11.74
CA PRO A 431 0.90 -28.23 12.53
C PRO A 431 1.44 -28.28 13.96
N LYS A 432 1.64 -29.49 14.52
CA LYS A 432 2.11 -29.68 15.91
C LYS A 432 3.60 -29.35 16.02
N SER A 433 4.41 -29.89 15.11
CA SER A 433 5.87 -29.67 15.08
C SER A 433 6.27 -28.42 14.28
N ARG A 434 5.34 -27.87 13.49
CA ARG A 434 5.55 -26.80 12.49
C ARG A 434 6.63 -27.16 11.47
N THR A 435 6.69 -28.45 11.12
CA THR A 435 7.66 -28.99 10.16
C THR A 435 6.97 -29.34 8.86
N TYR A 436 7.72 -29.20 7.77
CA TYR A 436 7.33 -29.65 6.45
C TYR A 436 8.14 -30.90 6.11
N THR A 437 7.50 -31.90 5.51
CA THR A 437 8.13 -33.17 5.10
C THR A 437 7.81 -33.42 3.63
N ALA A 438 8.78 -33.97 2.88
CA ALA A 438 8.56 -34.32 1.49
C ALA A 438 7.69 -35.60 1.39
N ILE A 439 6.76 -35.61 0.45
CA ILE A 439 5.97 -36.79 0.09
C ILE A 439 6.66 -37.49 -1.09
N SER A 440 6.59 -38.83 -1.14
CA SER A 440 7.09 -39.65 -2.25
C SER A 440 6.22 -39.51 -3.51
N ARG A 441 6.06 -38.29 -4.02
CA ARG A 441 5.44 -37.98 -5.31
C ARG A 441 6.51 -37.93 -6.40
N LEU A 442 6.30 -38.69 -7.46
CA LEU A 442 7.07 -38.62 -8.71
C LEU A 442 6.40 -37.60 -9.64
N GLY A 443 7.21 -36.81 -10.35
CA GLY A 443 6.73 -35.77 -11.27
C GLY A 443 7.49 -34.44 -11.11
N GLN A 444 7.31 -33.56 -12.09
CA GLN A 444 7.82 -32.19 -12.05
C GLN A 444 6.78 -31.25 -11.43
N ILE A 445 7.28 -30.14 -10.87
CA ILE A 445 6.44 -29.07 -10.35
C ILE A 445 5.81 -28.36 -11.54
N ASP A 446 4.50 -28.19 -11.53
CA ASP A 446 3.77 -27.51 -12.58
C ASP A 446 3.76 -26.00 -12.32
N PHE A 447 4.32 -25.23 -13.25
CA PHE A 447 4.34 -23.77 -13.19
C PHE A 447 3.38 -23.12 -14.18
N SER A 448 2.61 -23.89 -14.97
CA SER A 448 1.77 -23.40 -16.07
C SER A 448 0.80 -22.31 -15.63
N ALA A 449 0.02 -22.56 -14.58
CA ALA A 449 -0.93 -21.59 -14.03
C ALA A 449 -0.25 -20.28 -13.58
N TYR A 450 0.99 -20.35 -13.10
CA TYR A 450 1.73 -19.17 -12.65
C TYR A 450 2.28 -18.37 -13.83
N ASP A 451 2.78 -19.07 -14.84
CA ASP A 451 3.23 -18.44 -16.08
C ASP A 451 2.06 -17.77 -16.81
N GLU A 452 0.87 -18.37 -16.82
CA GLU A 452 -0.34 -17.75 -17.34
C GLU A 452 -0.68 -16.43 -16.63
N VAL A 453 -0.68 -16.42 -15.29
CA VAL A 453 -0.92 -15.21 -14.49
C VAL A 453 0.15 -14.15 -14.75
N ARG A 454 1.42 -14.55 -14.84
CA ARG A 454 2.54 -13.65 -15.14
C ARG A 454 2.41 -13.03 -16.53
N LEU A 455 2.08 -13.84 -17.54
CA LEU A 455 1.82 -13.36 -18.91
C LEU A 455 0.64 -12.40 -18.95
N GLN A 456 -0.43 -12.69 -18.21
CA GLN A 456 -1.57 -11.78 -18.09
C GLN A 456 -1.15 -10.42 -17.50
N LYS A 457 -0.32 -10.40 -16.44
CA LYS A 457 0.20 -9.15 -15.85
C LYS A 457 1.08 -8.37 -16.81
N LEU A 458 1.94 -9.05 -17.57
CA LEU A 458 2.75 -8.41 -18.62
C LEU A 458 1.87 -7.83 -19.73
N GLN A 459 0.78 -8.52 -20.09
CA GLN A 459 -0.19 -8.00 -21.05
C GLN A 459 -0.92 -6.76 -20.52
N GLU A 460 -1.32 -6.75 -19.24
CA GLU A 460 -1.91 -5.59 -18.58
C GLU A 460 -0.94 -4.39 -18.55
N LEU A 461 0.35 -4.63 -18.31
CA LEU A 461 1.39 -3.60 -18.37
C LEU A 461 1.57 -3.07 -19.81
N SER A 462 1.52 -3.93 -20.81
CA SER A 462 1.51 -3.53 -22.22
C SER A 462 0.29 -2.67 -22.56
N ASN A 463 -0.88 -2.99 -22.00
CA ASN A 463 -2.10 -2.21 -22.24
C ASN A 463 -2.00 -0.78 -21.68
N ILE A 464 -1.39 -0.56 -20.50
CA ILE A 464 -1.17 0.82 -20.02
C ILE A 464 -0.08 1.57 -20.83
N GLN A 465 0.90 0.88 -21.40
CA GLN A 465 1.83 1.51 -22.36
C GLN A 465 1.10 1.91 -23.66
N ASN A 466 0.16 1.09 -24.12
CA ASN A 466 -0.68 1.42 -25.27
C ASN A 466 -1.57 2.63 -24.98
N TYR A 467 -2.09 2.78 -23.75
CA TYR A 467 -2.79 3.99 -23.31
C TYR A 467 -1.91 5.25 -23.41
N VAL A 468 -0.67 5.18 -22.93
CA VAL A 468 0.30 6.31 -23.02
C VAL A 468 0.51 6.73 -24.48
N ARG A 469 0.66 5.75 -25.37
CA ARG A 469 0.94 5.94 -26.80
C ARG A 469 -0.31 6.18 -27.64
N CYS A 470 -1.51 6.12 -27.08
CA CYS A 470 -2.72 6.18 -27.88
C CYS A 470 -2.90 7.57 -28.49
N ASP A 471 -3.35 7.61 -29.75
CA ASP A 471 -3.65 8.86 -30.45
C ASP A 471 -5.14 9.25 -30.39
N THR A 472 -5.94 8.46 -29.68
CA THR A 472 -7.37 8.69 -29.47
C THR A 472 -7.64 9.36 -28.11
N CYS A 473 -8.92 9.57 -27.80
CA CYS A 473 -9.34 10.12 -26.51
C CYS A 473 -8.89 9.22 -25.33
N TYR A 474 -8.16 9.80 -24.36
CA TYR A 474 -7.70 9.06 -23.19
C TYR A 474 -8.83 8.43 -22.37
N MET A 475 -9.92 9.17 -22.12
CA MET A 475 -11.05 8.63 -21.36
C MET A 475 -11.73 7.50 -22.13
N GLU A 476 -11.87 7.64 -23.45
CA GLU A 476 -12.48 6.62 -24.31
C GLU A 476 -11.68 5.31 -24.30
N TYR A 477 -10.35 5.40 -24.36
CA TYR A 477 -9.47 4.23 -24.23
C TYR A 477 -9.79 3.47 -22.93
N LEU A 478 -9.85 4.19 -21.80
CA LEU A 478 -10.09 3.58 -20.49
C LEU A 478 -11.51 3.01 -20.36
N THR A 479 -12.54 3.73 -20.82
CA THR A 479 -13.92 3.23 -20.76
C THR A 479 -14.12 2.03 -21.66
N THR A 480 -13.53 2.03 -22.86
CA THR A 480 -13.55 0.88 -23.78
C THR A 480 -12.86 -0.32 -23.15
N TYR A 481 -11.71 -0.11 -22.49
CA TYR A 481 -11.01 -1.16 -21.76
C TYR A 481 -11.88 -1.80 -20.65
N LEU A 482 -12.72 -0.99 -20.00
CA LEU A 482 -13.66 -1.43 -18.96
C LEU A 482 -14.97 -1.99 -19.54
N GLY A 483 -15.13 -2.00 -20.86
CA GLY A 483 -16.26 -2.62 -21.56
C GLY A 483 -17.40 -1.68 -21.94
N ASP A 484 -17.21 -0.35 -21.89
CA ASP A 484 -18.11 0.57 -22.60
C ASP A 484 -17.92 0.42 -24.12
N GLU A 485 -18.96 0.70 -24.90
CA GLU A 485 -18.85 0.71 -26.36
C GLU A 485 -18.03 1.92 -26.85
N PRO A 486 -17.15 1.75 -27.85
CA PRO A 486 -16.29 2.82 -28.36
C PRO A 486 -17.11 3.91 -29.10
N GLY A 487 -16.51 5.08 -29.32
CA GLY A 487 -17.08 6.19 -30.10
C GLY A 487 -17.36 7.46 -29.30
N SER A 488 -17.21 7.44 -27.97
CA SER A 488 -17.49 8.60 -27.11
C SER A 488 -16.21 9.34 -26.69
N HIS A 489 -15.97 10.49 -27.32
CA HIS A 489 -14.85 11.36 -26.97
C HIS A 489 -15.20 12.27 -25.78
N CYS A 490 -14.33 12.34 -24.78
CA CYS A 490 -14.59 13.17 -23.59
C CYS A 490 -14.47 14.68 -23.84
N ARG A 491 -13.84 15.10 -24.94
CA ARG A 491 -13.61 16.50 -25.36
C ARG A 491 -12.77 17.35 -24.39
N GLN A 492 -12.28 16.79 -23.28
CA GLN A 492 -11.54 17.53 -22.25
C GLN A 492 -10.11 17.02 -21.99
N CYS A 493 -9.77 15.79 -22.39
CA CYS A 493 -8.43 15.25 -22.18
C CYS A 493 -7.38 15.88 -23.13
N GLY A 494 -6.09 15.73 -22.81
CA GLY A 494 -4.98 16.27 -23.61
C GLY A 494 -4.99 15.88 -25.09
N ARG A 495 -5.56 14.71 -25.44
CA ARG A 495 -5.75 14.27 -26.84
C ARG A 495 -6.90 14.98 -27.54
N CYS A 496 -8.01 15.21 -26.84
CA CYS A 496 -9.16 15.91 -27.41
C CYS A 496 -8.97 17.43 -27.45
N ARG A 497 -8.31 18.00 -26.44
CA ARG A 497 -8.17 19.45 -26.27
C ARG A 497 -6.84 19.79 -25.61
N LYS A 498 -5.77 19.88 -26.40
CA LYS A 498 -4.42 20.24 -25.95
C LYS A 498 -4.35 21.55 -25.16
N THR A 499 -5.22 22.52 -25.47
CA THR A 499 -5.25 23.81 -24.74
C THR A 499 -5.60 23.69 -23.26
N ASN A 500 -6.20 22.57 -22.83
CA ASN A 500 -6.45 22.31 -21.41
C ASN A 500 -5.17 21.96 -20.64
N PHE A 501 -4.10 21.62 -21.36
CA PHE A 501 -2.79 21.21 -20.84
C PHE A 501 -1.70 21.96 -21.63
N PRO A 502 -1.51 23.26 -21.36
CA PRO A 502 -0.47 24.02 -22.02
C PRO A 502 0.90 23.41 -21.71
N PRO A 503 1.85 23.40 -22.67
CA PRO A 503 3.20 22.92 -22.43
C PRO A 503 3.84 23.63 -21.25
N VAL A 504 4.49 22.86 -20.38
CA VAL A 504 5.18 23.38 -19.21
C VAL A 504 6.67 23.42 -19.50
N THR A 505 7.28 24.59 -19.37
CA THR A 505 8.73 24.75 -19.47
C THR A 505 9.26 25.16 -18.11
N PRO A 506 9.86 24.24 -17.33
CA PRO A 506 10.38 24.57 -16.01
C PRO A 506 11.44 25.65 -16.06
N SER A 507 11.38 26.63 -15.17
CA SER A 507 12.40 27.69 -15.12
C SER A 507 13.81 27.15 -14.84
N ARG A 508 14.86 27.83 -15.33
CA ARG A 508 16.26 27.47 -15.04
C ARG A 508 16.56 27.35 -13.54
N ARG A 509 15.90 28.19 -12.73
CA ARG A 509 16.03 28.15 -11.27
C ARG A 509 15.48 26.85 -10.67
N ILE A 510 14.33 26.38 -11.16
CA ILE A 510 13.75 25.10 -10.73
C ILE A 510 14.65 23.95 -11.16
N GLN A 511 15.08 23.93 -12.42
CA GLN A 511 15.96 22.88 -12.94
C GLN A 511 17.26 22.77 -12.11
N ALA A 512 17.89 23.92 -11.79
CA ALA A 512 19.08 23.95 -10.94
C ALA A 512 18.80 23.46 -9.51
N ALA A 513 17.66 23.83 -8.93
CA ALA A 513 17.25 23.37 -7.59
C ALA A 513 16.99 21.85 -7.57
N VAL A 514 16.38 21.30 -8.62
CA VAL A 514 16.14 19.86 -8.76
C VAL A 514 17.46 19.11 -8.91
N ALA A 515 18.36 19.57 -9.79
CA ALA A 515 19.68 18.97 -9.95
C ALA A 515 20.46 18.96 -8.62
N TYR A 516 20.47 20.09 -7.90
CA TYR A 516 21.07 20.15 -6.57
C TYR A 516 20.39 19.21 -5.57
N PHE A 517 19.06 19.11 -5.60
CA PHE A 517 18.33 18.21 -4.71
C PHE A 517 18.69 16.74 -4.95
N LEU A 518 18.66 16.29 -6.20
CA LEU A 518 18.97 14.90 -6.57
C LEU A 518 20.42 14.52 -6.29
N GLU A 519 21.37 15.46 -6.46
CA GLU A 519 22.78 15.20 -6.21
C GLU A 519 23.19 15.35 -4.74
N GLU A 520 22.66 16.37 -4.07
CA GLU A 520 23.16 16.83 -2.76
C GLU A 520 22.09 17.01 -1.67
N GLY A 521 20.87 17.39 -2.04
CA GLY A 521 19.84 17.83 -1.10
C GLY A 521 18.93 16.74 -0.52
N PHE A 522 18.82 15.59 -1.18
CA PHE A 522 18.03 14.47 -0.69
C PHE A 522 18.86 13.55 0.21
N LEU A 523 18.48 13.51 1.49
CA LEU A 523 19.17 12.77 2.53
C LEU A 523 18.23 11.68 3.07
N PRO A 524 18.37 10.41 2.63
CA PRO A 524 17.53 9.33 3.15
C PRO A 524 17.66 9.21 4.67
N CYS A 525 16.52 9.12 5.36
CA CYS A 525 16.50 8.96 6.82
C CYS A 525 16.86 7.52 7.22
N ILE A 526 17.55 7.34 8.34
CA ILE A 526 17.70 6.05 9.03
C ILE A 526 16.76 6.09 10.23
N GLU A 527 15.82 5.16 10.28
CA GLU A 527 14.78 5.13 11.31
C GLU A 527 15.37 4.94 12.71
N LYS A 528 14.72 5.55 13.72
CA LYS A 528 15.06 5.32 15.12
C LYS A 528 14.79 3.86 15.50
N ARG A 529 15.70 3.27 16.27
CA ARG A 529 15.58 1.92 16.82
C ARG A 529 15.90 1.91 18.32
N PRO A 530 15.59 0.85 19.08
CA PRO A 530 15.99 0.76 20.48
C PRO A 530 17.50 0.92 20.71
N GLU A 531 18.30 0.44 19.76
CA GLU A 531 19.77 0.42 19.84
C GLU A 531 20.40 1.76 19.45
N HIS A 532 19.73 2.59 18.64
CA HIS A 532 20.28 3.85 18.12
C HIS A 532 19.20 4.90 17.80
N GLN A 533 19.58 6.17 17.84
CA GLN A 533 18.71 7.28 17.43
C GLN A 533 18.46 7.27 15.92
N ALA A 534 17.58 8.15 15.45
CA ALA A 534 17.42 8.39 14.02
C ALA A 534 18.72 8.95 13.42
N GLY A 535 18.95 8.65 12.16
CA GLY A 535 20.16 9.03 11.43
C GLY A 535 19.88 9.38 9.98
N TRP A 536 20.95 9.48 9.19
CA TRP A 536 20.88 9.97 7.82
C TRP A 536 21.92 9.33 6.91
N SER A 537 21.56 9.20 5.63
CA SER A 537 22.46 8.86 4.54
C SER A 537 22.68 10.04 3.59
N LEU A 538 23.82 10.14 2.90
CA LEU A 538 24.04 11.22 1.93
C LEU A 538 23.24 11.06 0.63
N SER A 539 22.91 9.83 0.25
CA SER A 539 22.09 9.53 -0.93
C SER A 539 21.59 8.08 -0.93
N PHE A 540 20.74 7.72 -1.88
CA PHE A 540 20.53 6.31 -2.22
C PHE A 540 21.76 5.72 -2.93
N HIS A 541 21.99 4.43 -2.72
CA HIS A 541 23.01 3.61 -3.39
C HIS A 541 22.59 3.32 -4.84
N GLY A 542 23.57 3.09 -5.73
CA GLY A 542 23.31 2.84 -7.16
C GLY A 542 23.56 4.07 -8.04
N ASN A 543 22.54 4.48 -8.81
CA ASN A 543 22.69 5.44 -9.91
C ASN A 543 22.85 6.92 -9.48
N SER A 544 22.90 7.23 -8.19
CA SER A 544 23.28 8.57 -7.76
C SER A 544 24.78 8.78 -7.98
N ARG A 545 25.22 10.03 -8.13
CA ARG A 545 26.66 10.36 -8.23
C ARG A 545 27.44 9.84 -7.03
N THR A 546 26.87 9.97 -5.83
CA THR A 546 27.44 9.48 -4.57
C THR A 546 27.47 7.94 -4.53
N GLY A 547 26.38 7.30 -4.96
CA GLY A 547 26.29 5.85 -5.11
C GLY A 547 27.37 5.28 -6.02
N ARG A 548 27.60 5.90 -7.19
CA ARG A 548 28.67 5.51 -8.12
C ARG A 548 30.06 5.68 -7.51
N LEU A 549 30.32 6.78 -6.81
CA LEU A 549 31.61 7.01 -6.14
C LEU A 549 31.89 5.95 -5.06
N VAL A 550 30.89 5.65 -4.22
CA VAL A 550 31.02 4.61 -3.19
C VAL A 550 31.23 3.23 -3.82
N ARG A 551 30.48 2.91 -4.89
CA ARG A 551 30.63 1.65 -5.64
C ARG A 551 32.03 1.50 -6.21
N ALA A 552 32.56 2.55 -6.85
CA ALA A 552 33.88 2.56 -7.46
C ALA A 552 34.99 2.28 -6.43
N SER A 553 34.95 2.97 -5.28
CA SER A 553 35.93 2.76 -4.20
C SER A 553 35.82 1.35 -3.59
N LYS A 554 34.60 0.84 -3.38
CA LYS A 554 34.38 -0.41 -2.64
C LYS A 554 34.54 -1.68 -3.49
N TYR A 555 34.18 -1.63 -4.77
CA TYR A 555 34.07 -2.82 -5.62
C TYR A 555 34.92 -2.76 -6.89
N GLU A 556 35.39 -1.58 -7.30
CA GLU A 556 36.17 -1.39 -8.53
C GLU A 556 37.60 -0.92 -8.22
N ASN A 557 37.99 -0.96 -6.94
CA ASN A 557 39.32 -0.63 -6.42
C ASN A 557 39.80 0.80 -6.81
N ALA A 558 38.88 1.76 -6.89
CA ALA A 558 39.17 3.15 -7.27
C ALA A 558 39.89 3.98 -6.18
N GLY A 559 40.36 3.35 -5.11
CA GLY A 559 41.02 4.02 -3.98
C GLY A 559 40.06 4.53 -2.89
N PRO A 560 40.51 5.45 -2.01
CA PRO A 560 39.73 5.95 -0.88
C PRO A 560 38.47 6.69 -1.34
N PHE A 561 37.50 6.85 -0.42
CA PHE A 561 36.31 7.64 -0.72
C PHE A 561 36.67 9.08 -1.10
N ALA A 562 35.96 9.61 -2.10
CA ALA A 562 36.25 10.93 -2.66
C ALA A 562 36.20 12.04 -1.57
N PRO A 563 37.17 12.98 -1.52
CA PRO A 563 37.25 13.99 -0.46
C PRO A 563 36.00 14.87 -0.33
N ASN A 564 35.28 15.11 -1.43
CA ASN A 564 34.03 15.86 -1.39
C ASN A 564 32.93 15.17 -0.55
N LEU A 565 32.96 13.84 -0.40
CA LEU A 565 32.05 13.10 0.47
C LEU A 565 32.26 13.44 1.94
N VAL A 566 33.52 13.66 2.36
CA VAL A 566 33.85 14.10 3.73
C VAL A 566 33.19 15.44 4.01
N ASN A 567 33.40 16.41 3.11
CA ASN A 567 32.81 17.75 3.26
C ASN A 567 31.27 17.70 3.34
N ARG A 568 30.65 16.81 2.56
CA ARG A 568 29.19 16.60 2.58
C ARG A 568 28.72 15.97 3.89
N VAL A 569 29.41 14.96 4.41
CA VAL A 569 29.11 14.37 5.72
C VAL A 569 29.26 15.41 6.82
N VAL A 570 30.32 16.22 6.80
CA VAL A 570 30.54 17.28 7.79
C VAL A 570 29.41 18.31 7.77
N LYS A 571 28.99 18.75 6.57
CA LYS A 571 27.82 19.63 6.42
C LYS A 571 26.54 18.98 6.94
N LEU A 572 26.32 17.69 6.64
CA LEU A 572 25.18 16.92 7.15
C LEU A 572 25.19 16.85 8.68
N VAL A 573 26.32 16.50 9.30
CA VAL A 573 26.45 16.38 10.75
C VAL A 573 26.16 17.71 11.43
N ARG A 574 26.76 18.80 10.95
CA ARG A 574 26.53 20.15 11.51
C ARG A 574 25.10 20.65 11.38
N THR A 575 24.35 20.17 10.40
CA THR A 575 22.99 20.67 10.10
C THR A 575 21.87 19.79 10.64
N ARG A 576 22.11 18.49 10.84
CA ARG A 576 21.06 17.52 11.17
C ARG A 576 21.27 16.75 12.46
N TYR A 577 22.46 16.82 13.06
CA TYR A 577 22.77 16.12 14.29
C TYR A 577 23.01 17.11 15.43
N PRO A 578 22.77 16.70 16.68
CA PRO A 578 23.07 17.52 17.86
C PRO A 578 24.58 17.52 18.13
N ILE A 579 25.35 18.18 17.25
CA ILE A 579 26.82 18.11 17.21
C ILE A 579 27.46 18.45 18.56
N ASP A 580 26.90 19.42 19.30
CA ASP A 580 27.40 19.85 20.61
C ASP A 580 27.32 18.75 21.67
N THR A 581 26.48 17.73 21.45
CA THR A 581 26.37 16.57 22.34
C THR A 581 27.26 15.40 21.90
N ILE A 582 27.68 15.37 20.63
CA ILE A 582 28.46 14.26 20.07
C ILE A 582 29.93 14.44 20.47
N ASN A 583 30.43 13.51 21.29
CA ASN A 583 31.78 13.56 21.86
C ASN A 583 32.62 12.31 21.53
N GLY A 584 32.26 11.62 20.46
CA GLY A 584 33.07 10.57 19.84
C GLY A 584 32.54 10.17 18.47
N ILE A 585 33.46 9.86 17.55
CA ILE A 585 33.14 9.25 16.25
C ILE A 585 33.71 7.85 16.23
N VAL A 586 32.90 6.89 15.80
CA VAL A 586 33.28 5.49 15.61
C VAL A 586 32.87 5.05 14.21
N SER A 587 33.54 4.04 13.65
CA SER A 587 33.13 3.44 12.39
C SER A 587 32.89 1.95 12.53
N VAL A 588 32.01 1.41 11.70
CA VAL A 588 31.79 -0.03 11.60
C VAL A 588 33.09 -0.73 11.16
N PRO A 589 33.55 -1.77 11.88
CA PRO A 589 34.70 -2.56 11.46
C PRO A 589 34.45 -3.28 10.12
N PRO A 590 35.45 -3.33 9.23
CA PRO A 590 35.27 -3.90 7.90
C PRO A 590 35.02 -5.41 7.94
N THR A 591 34.32 -5.91 6.92
CA THR A 591 34.23 -7.35 6.65
C THR A 591 35.20 -7.82 5.58
N LYS A 592 35.44 -7.00 4.55
CA LYS A 592 36.50 -7.20 3.54
C LYS A 592 37.18 -5.90 3.07
N SER A 593 36.46 -4.77 3.09
CA SER A 593 36.80 -3.50 2.42
C SER A 593 38.02 -2.73 2.96
N GLY A 594 38.93 -3.38 3.70
CA GLY A 594 40.09 -2.73 4.31
C GLY A 594 39.71 -1.58 5.23
N LEU A 595 40.57 -0.56 5.34
CA LEU A 595 40.39 0.59 6.23
C LEU A 595 39.57 1.75 5.62
N LEU A 596 38.79 1.51 4.56
CA LEU A 596 38.09 2.58 3.83
C LEU A 596 37.15 3.41 4.73
N VAL A 597 36.27 2.73 5.47
CA VAL A 597 35.28 3.39 6.35
C VAL A 597 35.97 4.07 7.52
N GLU A 598 36.97 3.42 8.12
CA GLU A 598 37.76 4.00 9.22
C GLU A 598 38.52 5.25 8.76
N THR A 599 39.22 5.18 7.63
CA THR A 599 39.98 6.32 7.07
C THR A 599 39.04 7.50 6.82
N PHE A 600 37.86 7.23 6.26
CA PHE A 600 36.84 8.23 6.03
C PHE A 600 36.29 8.83 7.33
N ALA A 601 35.99 8.01 8.33
CA ALA A 601 35.53 8.46 9.63
C ALA A 601 36.58 9.31 10.36
N ARG A 602 37.87 8.97 10.25
CA ARG A 602 38.98 9.79 10.77
C ARG A 602 39.06 11.15 10.08
N GLN A 603 38.88 11.22 8.76
CA GLN A 603 38.84 12.50 8.04
C GLN A 603 37.66 13.38 8.47
N VAL A 604 36.48 12.77 8.66
CA VAL A 604 35.29 13.45 9.19
C VAL A 604 35.54 13.97 10.62
N ALA A 605 36.16 13.15 11.48
CA ALA A 605 36.52 13.49 12.85
C ALA A 605 37.44 14.73 12.92
N VAL A 606 38.48 14.76 12.09
CA VAL A 606 39.40 15.91 11.98
C VAL A 606 38.66 17.19 11.59
N GLN A 607 37.78 17.14 10.59
CA GLN A 607 37.04 18.32 10.14
C GLN A 607 35.94 18.79 11.12
N LEU A 608 35.41 17.89 11.94
CA LEU A 608 34.43 18.23 12.98
C LEU A 608 35.08 18.65 14.29
N GLY A 609 36.38 18.38 14.49
CA GLY A 609 37.05 18.61 15.76
C GLY A 609 36.58 17.64 16.87
N ILE A 610 36.08 16.46 16.49
CA ILE A 610 35.60 15.42 17.42
C ILE A 610 36.58 14.25 17.39
N ALA A 611 36.88 13.66 18.54
CA ALA A 611 37.80 12.53 18.62
C ALA A 611 37.24 11.29 17.89
N TYR A 612 38.06 10.68 17.03
CA TYR A 612 37.79 9.33 16.51
C TYR A 612 38.22 8.29 17.56
N LEU A 613 37.34 7.35 17.87
CA LEU A 613 37.54 6.30 18.87
C LEU A 613 37.67 4.95 18.17
N SER A 614 38.83 4.31 18.31
CA SER A 614 39.09 2.98 17.74
C SER A 614 38.71 1.88 18.73
N VAL A 615 37.43 1.84 19.10
CA VAL A 615 36.94 1.09 20.28
C VAL A 615 36.05 -0.10 19.95
N ILE A 616 35.77 -0.35 18.68
CA ILE A 616 34.92 -1.45 18.23
C ILE A 616 35.81 -2.54 17.63
N GLU A 617 35.72 -3.73 18.17
CA GLU A 617 36.44 -4.89 17.66
C GLU A 617 35.48 -5.96 17.17
N LYS A 618 35.94 -6.69 16.15
CA LYS A 618 35.18 -7.78 15.55
C LYS A 618 35.69 -9.10 16.12
N VAL A 619 34.90 -9.72 17.00
CA VAL A 619 35.31 -10.93 17.75
C VAL A 619 35.20 -12.21 16.93
N ARG A 620 34.47 -12.19 15.80
CA ARG A 620 34.37 -13.32 14.88
C ARG A 620 34.24 -12.86 13.43
N PRO A 621 34.70 -13.66 12.45
CA PRO A 621 34.47 -13.36 11.05
C PRO A 621 32.97 -13.34 10.74
N THR A 622 32.58 -12.46 9.83
CA THR A 622 31.22 -12.38 9.29
C THR A 622 31.30 -12.35 7.77
N GLN A 623 30.20 -12.69 7.10
CA GLN A 623 30.05 -12.57 5.65
C GLN A 623 29.50 -11.19 5.28
N GLU A 624 29.80 -10.73 4.06
CA GLU A 624 29.24 -9.49 3.54
C GLU A 624 27.72 -9.62 3.42
N GLN A 625 26.99 -8.68 4.04
CA GLN A 625 25.53 -8.73 4.17
C GLN A 625 24.77 -8.80 2.84
N LYS A 626 25.32 -8.24 1.76
CA LYS A 626 24.70 -8.24 0.42
C LYS A 626 24.56 -9.63 -0.22
N TYR A 627 25.29 -10.63 0.26
CA TYR A 627 25.16 -12.02 -0.22
C TYR A 627 24.18 -12.84 0.62
N LEU A 628 23.69 -12.27 1.73
CA LEU A 628 22.70 -12.90 2.60
C LEU A 628 21.33 -12.39 2.17
N THR A 629 20.43 -13.31 1.86
CA THR A 629 19.22 -13.00 1.09
C THR A 629 17.98 -12.83 1.97
N ASN A 630 18.06 -13.10 3.28
CA ASN A 630 16.98 -12.79 4.23
C ASN A 630 17.47 -12.22 5.56
N TRP A 631 16.55 -11.54 6.26
CA TRP A 631 16.81 -10.94 7.57
C TRP A 631 17.44 -11.89 8.58
N ARG A 632 17.07 -13.18 8.59
CA ARG A 632 17.52 -14.11 9.62
C ARG A 632 18.98 -14.47 9.43
N GLN A 633 19.39 -14.77 8.20
CA GLN A 633 20.80 -14.92 7.85
C GLN A 633 21.59 -13.65 8.16
N LYS A 634 21.04 -12.48 7.80
CA LYS A 634 21.66 -11.19 8.06
C LYS A 634 21.90 -10.95 9.56
N VAL A 635 20.90 -11.21 10.39
CA VAL A 635 20.96 -11.13 11.87
C VAL A 635 21.94 -12.15 12.44
N ASP A 636 21.79 -13.44 12.13
CA ASP A 636 22.64 -14.49 12.72
C ASP A 636 24.10 -14.31 12.28
N ASN A 637 24.34 -13.77 11.09
CA ASN A 637 25.69 -13.44 10.61
C ASN A 637 26.38 -12.38 11.47
N VAL A 638 25.67 -11.40 12.02
CA VAL A 638 26.27 -10.32 12.84
C VAL A 638 26.08 -10.49 14.33
N ARG A 639 25.09 -11.26 14.79
CA ARG A 639 24.76 -11.41 16.22
C ARG A 639 26.00 -11.80 17.04
N GLY A 640 26.32 -11.00 18.05
CA GLY A 640 27.47 -11.19 18.93
C GLY A 640 28.81 -11.14 18.21
N ALA A 641 28.88 -10.53 17.01
CA ALA A 641 30.12 -10.46 16.23
C ALA A 641 31.00 -9.25 16.58
N PHE A 642 30.47 -8.32 17.37
CA PHE A 642 31.16 -7.09 17.74
C PHE A 642 31.20 -6.95 19.26
N CYS A 643 32.32 -6.46 19.77
CA CYS A 643 32.45 -5.98 21.14
C CYS A 643 32.98 -4.55 21.10
N ALA A 644 32.82 -3.82 22.20
CA ALA A 644 33.34 -2.47 22.31
C ALA A 644 33.98 -2.23 23.69
N SER A 645 35.07 -1.46 23.73
CA SER A 645 35.88 -1.23 24.93
C SER A 645 35.20 -0.23 25.89
N PRO A 646 34.77 -0.66 27.10
CA PRO A 646 33.95 0.18 27.99
C PRO A 646 34.57 1.51 28.49
N PRO A 647 35.87 1.59 28.88
CA PRO A 647 36.42 2.78 29.52
C PRO A 647 36.37 4.04 28.65
N GLU A 648 36.48 3.87 27.34
CA GLU A 648 36.50 4.98 26.38
C GLU A 648 35.09 5.39 25.92
N ILE A 649 34.08 4.56 26.16
CA ILE A 649 32.71 4.73 25.64
C ILE A 649 31.73 5.22 26.70
N ALA A 650 31.94 4.87 27.97
CA ALA A 650 31.00 5.14 29.05
C ALA A 650 30.55 6.61 29.10
N GLY A 651 29.24 6.84 29.04
CA GLY A 651 28.60 8.17 29.09
C GLY A 651 28.69 8.99 27.81
N ARG A 652 29.40 8.51 26.77
CA ARG A 652 29.56 9.25 25.51
C ARG A 652 28.33 9.18 24.62
N THR A 653 28.20 10.21 23.78
CA THR A 653 27.23 10.24 22.68
C THR A 653 28.01 10.16 21.38
N LEU A 654 27.74 9.11 20.60
CA LEU A 654 28.60 8.68 19.52
C LEU A 654 27.93 8.88 18.15
N LEU A 655 28.72 9.31 17.17
CA LEU A 655 28.37 9.22 15.76
C LEU A 655 28.97 7.94 15.18
N LEU A 656 28.12 7.01 14.76
CA LEU A 656 28.51 5.73 14.15
C LEU A 656 28.45 5.86 12.63
N ILE A 657 29.61 5.78 11.97
CA ILE A 657 29.75 5.93 10.52
C ILE A 657 29.88 4.58 9.82
N ASP A 658 29.15 4.40 8.74
CA ASP A 658 29.27 3.26 7.82
C ASP A 658 29.16 3.69 6.34
N ASP A 659 29.48 2.82 5.39
CA ASP A 659 29.44 3.15 3.97
C ASP A 659 28.05 2.98 3.33
N ILE A 660 27.36 1.89 3.64
CA ILE A 660 26.10 1.50 3.00
C ILE A 660 25.10 1.01 4.05
N TYR A 661 24.01 1.76 4.22
CA TYR A 661 22.82 1.30 4.92
C TYR A 661 22.03 0.36 4.01
N ASP A 662 22.02 -0.93 4.33
CA ASP A 662 21.17 -1.92 3.66
C ASP A 662 19.98 -2.33 4.54
N SER A 663 20.02 -3.52 5.13
CA SER A 663 19.02 -4.02 6.10
C SER A 663 19.08 -3.32 7.47
N GLY A 664 20.17 -2.60 7.75
CA GLY A 664 20.44 -1.97 9.04
C GLY A 664 20.90 -2.93 10.14
N TYR A 665 20.91 -4.26 9.94
CA TYR A 665 21.27 -5.21 11.01
C TYR A 665 22.70 -5.05 11.52
N MET A 666 23.65 -4.77 10.63
CA MET A 666 25.04 -4.54 11.02
C MET A 666 25.18 -3.27 11.87
N LEU A 667 24.52 -2.16 11.50
CA LEU A 667 24.48 -0.94 12.31
C LEU A 667 23.81 -1.17 13.66
N ARG A 668 22.73 -1.94 13.70
CA ARG A 668 22.01 -2.28 14.94
C ARG A 668 22.90 -3.06 15.90
N GLU A 669 23.60 -4.08 15.40
CA GLU A 669 24.48 -4.90 16.23
C GLU A 669 25.66 -4.09 16.78
N VAL A 670 26.28 -3.25 15.94
CA VAL A 670 27.39 -2.39 16.38
C VAL A 670 26.88 -1.35 17.40
N ALA A 671 25.72 -0.73 17.14
CA ALA A 671 25.10 0.19 18.09
C ALA A 671 24.75 -0.51 19.41
N GLN A 672 24.28 -1.75 19.36
CA GLN A 672 24.01 -2.55 20.55
C GLN A 672 25.29 -2.80 21.37
N ALA A 673 26.39 -3.19 20.72
CA ALA A 673 27.68 -3.37 21.40
C ALA A 673 28.16 -2.07 22.08
N LEU A 674 28.02 -0.92 21.40
CA LEU A 674 28.34 0.40 21.98
C LEU A 674 27.45 0.75 23.17
N ARG A 675 26.13 0.49 23.07
CA ARG A 675 25.17 0.72 24.17
C ARG A 675 25.48 -0.17 25.38
N GLN A 676 25.83 -1.43 25.15
CA GLN A 676 26.23 -2.37 26.20
C GLN A 676 27.56 -1.96 26.86
N ALA A 677 28.47 -1.34 26.11
CA ALA A 677 29.71 -0.76 26.62
C ALA A 677 29.53 0.61 27.33
N GLY A 678 28.29 1.10 27.46
CA GLY A 678 27.95 2.28 28.27
C GLY A 678 27.73 3.58 27.50
N ALA A 679 27.58 3.55 26.17
CA ALA A 679 27.27 4.75 25.39
C ALA A 679 25.90 5.32 25.78
N ASN A 680 25.79 6.62 26.03
CA ASN A 680 24.54 7.31 26.34
C ASN A 680 23.58 7.40 25.15
N SER A 681 24.11 7.59 23.93
CA SER A 681 23.33 7.56 22.69
C SER A 681 24.24 7.27 21.49
N VAL A 682 23.67 6.65 20.45
CA VAL A 682 24.35 6.35 19.20
C VAL A 682 23.53 6.92 18.05
N PHE A 683 24.17 7.74 17.22
CA PHE A 683 23.59 8.35 16.03
C PHE A 683 24.20 7.71 14.79
N PRO A 684 23.44 6.94 13.98
CA PRO A 684 24.00 6.29 12.81
C PRO A 684 24.07 7.26 11.62
N LEU A 685 25.15 7.19 10.85
CA LEU A 685 25.33 7.93 9.61
C LEU A 685 25.92 6.99 8.56
N THR A 686 25.34 6.97 7.36
CA THR A 686 25.94 6.24 6.24
C THR A 686 26.23 7.12 5.04
N ILE A 687 27.18 6.70 4.19
CA ILE A 687 27.41 7.43 2.93
C ILE A 687 26.22 7.19 1.98
N THR A 688 25.76 5.94 1.84
CA THR A 688 24.63 5.61 0.97
C THR A 688 23.61 4.70 1.66
N ARG A 689 22.37 4.65 1.14
CA ARG A 689 21.31 3.72 1.57
C ARG A 689 20.73 2.94 0.40
N THR A 690 20.50 1.64 0.51
CA THR A 690 19.80 0.89 -0.55
C THR A 690 18.32 1.30 -0.61
N ALA A 691 17.77 1.43 -1.82
CA ALA A 691 16.36 1.81 -2.01
C ALA A 691 15.40 0.64 -1.69
N HIS A 692 15.90 -0.59 -1.74
CA HIS A 692 15.21 -1.82 -1.38
C HIS A 692 15.95 -2.43 -0.19
N SER A 693 15.30 -2.50 0.97
CA SER A 693 15.71 -3.48 1.97
C SER A 693 15.25 -4.84 1.47
N ASP A 694 16.14 -5.81 1.32
CA ASP A 694 15.83 -7.19 0.87
C ASP A 694 14.70 -7.88 1.67
N ASP A 695 14.26 -7.28 2.77
CA ASP A 695 13.18 -7.75 3.64
C ASP A 695 11.77 -7.20 3.31
N GLN A 696 11.58 -6.53 2.16
CA GLN A 696 10.26 -6.01 1.72
C GLN A 696 9.59 -6.80 0.59
#